data_AF-A0A9W4S0E5-F1
#
_entry.id   AF-A0A9W4S0E5-F1
#
_cell.length_a   1.000
_cell.length_b   1.000
_cell.length_c   1.000
_cell.angle_alpha   90.00
_cell.angle_beta   90.00
_cell.angle_gamma   90.00
#
_symmetry.space_group_name_H-M   'P 1'
#
loop_
_entity.id
_entity.type
_entity.pdbx_description
1 polymer ?
#
loop_
_entity_poly.entity_id
_entity_poly.type
_entity_poly.pdbx_seq_one_letter_code
_entity_poly.pdbx_strand_id
1 'polypeptide(L)'
;MASLGGNIMPLDMDFKTTFAGLSAVILGGLLFSKILPQNDTKSGEAPSLLRSFSLFFYSCFIKPHDGDKEGNQQGALESFYKKQAGVYDATRKPLLQGREDMLALVAAQLKAKAPKGSKKGEKERRIWVDVGGGTGWNIEAMSAFVNVPEFFSSVYLVDFSPSLCEIARQRFERLGWNNVKVVCEDARKFRLEDYENDLPSNRIPPHSPVMSYFSKKQAEHGRADLITMSYSLSMIPDYYSVIESLTSLLSPDGIMGVVDFYVQSEIDFAFRNYTAGLVGRNVNWFLRTFWRAWFDLDRVGLEAGRRDYLEYKFGSMLNINARNTSLGHIPYYIWVGCHKKPFSSSSLPHEIIEKIDALATNSPYLYPTNQKDALTRAIDKAAPEIRSKAFMAAIQNLSANVPLPAFFYQNHHWRIYYDDRLQKHTQFNDEYIYAFTWEDSQVDERLLKLGADDVVLAITSAGDNILSYAMQSPARIHAVDLNPTQNHLLELKVASYTALPYEDFWKLFGDGKHPDFRTLLLNKLSPHLSSRAFQYWLKNVHVFTNNKGYGLYDTGGSRHAIRCFKWLTRIFGCAGAVKDFLATKTLNEQREIWHTKIRPALLSKLVSTVVVSQESFLWSALGVPKNQLAMFESDHYESDAVKGPNPISRKTRSHAVWRYMIDTLDPVAEETHIATNNPYYMVSMTGQFTRRCHPDYLAEKAHAKLSRPGAFDGLRIHTDEIDEVINRIAPSTLTVAVVMDSMDWFDPDSSAAAAQITKLNRALKTGGRVLLRSSGLSPWYIKVFEAHGFSPKRVGARTPGTCIDRVNMYASCWICTKTENLPPPTPEMDRAGGSEITSFSL
;
A
#
# COMPACT_ATOMS: atom_id res chain seq x y z
N MET A 1 -2.62 -34.94 10.97
CA MET A 1 -2.60 -36.02 9.96
C MET A 1 -4.03 -36.28 9.52
N ALA A 2 -4.32 -36.05 8.23
CA ALA A 2 -5.34 -36.67 7.38
C ALA A 2 -5.52 -35.75 6.16
N SER A 3 -4.68 -36.00 5.16
CA SER A 3 -4.81 -35.53 3.79
C SER A 3 -6.05 -36.17 3.15
N LEU A 4 -6.85 -35.40 2.42
CA LEU A 4 -7.51 -35.77 1.15
C LEU A 4 -8.47 -34.65 0.72
N GLY A 5 -8.11 -33.93 -0.34
CA GLY A 5 -8.96 -32.94 -1.01
C GLY A 5 -8.18 -32.30 -2.15
N GLY A 6 -8.34 -32.83 -3.37
CA GLY A 6 -7.47 -32.58 -4.51
C GLY A 6 -7.32 -31.11 -4.91
N ASN A 7 -6.07 -30.69 -5.07
CA ASN A 7 -5.69 -29.51 -5.85
C ASN A 7 -6.02 -29.76 -7.33
N ILE A 8 -7.22 -29.37 -7.74
CA ILE A 8 -7.47 -28.99 -9.13
C ILE A 8 -7.40 -27.47 -9.13
N MET A 9 -6.23 -26.93 -9.47
CA MET A 9 -6.12 -25.52 -9.86
C MET A 9 -7.14 -25.27 -10.98
N PRO A 10 -7.92 -24.19 -10.94
CA PRO A 10 -8.65 -23.78 -12.13
C PRO A 10 -7.61 -23.54 -13.22
N LEU A 11 -7.74 -24.24 -14.35
CA LEU A 11 -6.94 -23.99 -15.55
C LEU A 11 -7.16 -22.53 -15.95
N ASP A 12 -6.15 -21.72 -15.68
CA ASP A 12 -6.17 -20.29 -15.92
C ASP A 12 -6.36 -20.03 -17.42
N MET A 13 -7.20 -19.05 -17.76
CA MET A 13 -7.41 -18.58 -19.14
C MET A 13 -6.09 -18.15 -19.82
N ASP A 14 -5.04 -17.92 -19.03
CA ASP A 14 -3.70 -17.51 -19.44
C ASP A 14 -2.92 -18.59 -20.22
N PHE A 15 -3.30 -19.87 -20.10
CA PHE A 15 -2.62 -20.99 -20.77
C PHE A 15 -2.93 -21.07 -22.27
N LYS A 16 -4.14 -20.68 -22.68
CA LYS A 16 -4.56 -20.70 -24.09
C LYS A 16 -4.00 -19.50 -24.87
N THR A 17 -3.91 -18.34 -24.23
CA THR A 17 -3.34 -17.11 -24.81
C THR A 17 -1.82 -17.21 -25.01
N THR A 18 -1.10 -17.81 -24.06
CA THR A 18 0.36 -18.02 -24.18
C THR A 18 0.72 -18.96 -25.33
N PHE A 19 0.01 -20.07 -25.52
CA PHE A 19 0.26 -20.98 -26.64
C PHE A 19 -0.07 -20.35 -27.99
N ALA A 20 -1.18 -19.60 -28.09
CA ALA A 20 -1.54 -18.87 -29.30
C ALA A 20 -0.48 -17.82 -29.68
N GLY A 21 0.07 -17.10 -28.70
CA GLY A 21 1.16 -16.15 -28.90
C GLY A 21 2.45 -16.82 -29.37
N LEU A 22 2.85 -17.94 -28.75
CA LEU A 22 4.07 -18.66 -29.10
C LEU A 22 3.98 -19.27 -30.52
N SER A 23 2.83 -19.86 -30.86
CA SER A 23 2.59 -20.41 -32.20
C SER A 23 2.60 -19.32 -33.28
N ALA A 24 2.04 -18.13 -33.01
CA ALA A 24 2.06 -17.01 -33.94
C ALA A 24 3.48 -16.47 -34.18
N VAL A 25 4.33 -16.43 -33.15
CA VAL A 25 5.74 -16.00 -33.27
C VAL A 25 6.55 -17.01 -34.08
N ILE A 26 6.36 -18.31 -33.86
CA ILE A 26 7.08 -19.37 -34.60
C ILE A 26 6.65 -19.39 -36.07
N LEU A 27 5.34 -19.31 -36.36
CA LEU A 27 4.83 -19.25 -37.73
C LEU A 27 5.21 -17.94 -38.44
N GLY A 28 5.16 -16.81 -37.74
CA GLY A 28 5.56 -15.51 -38.27
C GLY A 28 7.05 -15.47 -38.64
N GLY A 29 7.92 -16.01 -37.78
CA GLY A 29 9.36 -16.09 -38.04
C GLY A 29 9.73 -16.99 -39.22
N LEU A 30 9.03 -18.13 -39.40
CA LEU A 30 9.25 -19.06 -40.50
C LEU A 30 8.76 -18.53 -41.86
N LEU A 31 7.69 -17.73 -41.87
CA LEU A 31 7.17 -17.11 -43.09
C LEU A 31 7.99 -15.87 -43.51
N PHE A 32 8.50 -15.09 -42.55
CA PHE A 32 9.28 -13.87 -42.86
C PHE A 32 10.74 -14.14 -43.24
N SER A 33 11.35 -15.24 -42.79
CA SER A 33 12.73 -15.61 -43.16
C SER A 33 12.88 -15.93 -44.66
N LYS A 34 11.77 -16.21 -45.36
CA LYS A 34 11.74 -16.51 -46.80
C LYS A 34 11.57 -15.27 -47.69
N ILE A 35 11.37 -14.06 -47.14
CA ILE A 35 10.92 -12.88 -47.92
C ILE A 35 11.93 -11.73 -47.98
N LEU A 36 13.09 -11.76 -47.30
CA LEU A 36 14.05 -10.65 -47.39
C LEU A 36 15.04 -10.79 -48.56
N PRO A 37 15.07 -9.84 -49.52
CA PRO A 37 16.12 -9.75 -50.51
C PRO A 37 17.39 -9.14 -49.90
N GLN A 38 18.55 -9.71 -50.23
CA GLN A 38 19.86 -9.09 -50.03
C GLN A 38 19.96 -7.88 -50.96
N ASN A 39 20.05 -6.66 -50.41
CA ASN A 39 20.54 -5.52 -51.18
C ASN A 39 21.31 -4.54 -50.28
N ASP A 40 22.42 -4.09 -50.86
CA ASP A 40 23.51 -3.34 -50.23
C ASP A 40 23.14 -1.92 -49.78
N THR A 41 23.91 -1.46 -48.79
CA THR A 41 23.85 -0.16 -48.11
C THR A 41 24.17 1.03 -49.01
N LYS A 42 23.34 2.09 -48.97
CA LYS A 42 23.74 3.51 -49.11
C LYS A 42 22.53 4.46 -48.90
N SER A 43 22.30 4.92 -47.67
CA SER A 43 21.75 6.25 -47.33
C SER A 43 21.55 6.37 -45.81
N GLY A 44 21.95 7.50 -45.23
CA GLY A 44 21.90 7.80 -43.79
C GLY A 44 20.53 8.20 -43.27
N GLU A 45 19.49 7.41 -43.56
CA GLU A 45 18.17 7.57 -42.93
C GLU A 45 17.94 6.51 -41.85
N ALA A 46 17.36 6.94 -40.72
CA ALA A 46 17.00 6.05 -39.62
C ALA A 46 16.07 4.93 -40.15
N PRO A 47 16.40 3.65 -39.94
CA PRO A 47 15.60 2.55 -40.49
C PRO A 47 14.20 2.53 -39.87
N SER A 48 13.20 2.23 -40.71
CA SER A 48 11.81 2.09 -40.28
C SER A 48 11.66 1.11 -39.10
N LEU A 49 10.64 1.31 -38.25
CA LEU A 49 10.34 0.49 -37.07
C LEU A 49 10.30 -1.01 -37.38
N LEU A 50 9.77 -1.38 -38.55
CA LEU A 50 9.73 -2.74 -39.07
C LEU A 50 11.12 -3.30 -39.40
N ARG A 51 11.97 -2.52 -40.10
CA ARG A 51 13.34 -2.93 -40.42
C ARG A 51 14.19 -3.07 -39.15
N SER A 52 14.00 -2.19 -38.18
CA SER A 52 14.65 -2.21 -36.87
C SER A 52 14.22 -3.44 -36.04
N PHE A 53 12.93 -3.77 -36.03
CA PHE A 53 12.41 -4.98 -35.40
C PHE A 53 12.91 -6.26 -36.11
N SER A 54 12.97 -6.28 -37.44
CA SER A 54 13.52 -7.42 -38.20
C SER A 54 15.02 -7.61 -37.99
N LEU A 55 15.80 -6.53 -37.90
CA LEU A 55 17.23 -6.58 -37.56
C LEU A 55 17.45 -7.10 -36.12
N PHE A 56 16.62 -6.65 -35.17
CA PHE A 56 16.62 -7.16 -33.80
C PHE A 56 16.23 -8.64 -33.74
N PHE A 57 15.13 -9.03 -34.39
CA PHE A 57 14.66 -10.42 -34.44
C PHE A 57 15.69 -11.31 -35.12
N TYR A 58 16.26 -10.91 -36.26
CA TYR A 58 17.31 -11.68 -36.91
C TYR A 58 18.56 -11.81 -36.03
N SER A 59 18.99 -10.73 -35.36
CA SER A 59 20.18 -10.73 -34.52
C SER A 59 20.03 -11.55 -33.24
N CYS A 60 18.83 -11.57 -32.63
CA CYS A 60 18.54 -12.29 -31.39
C CYS A 60 17.97 -13.69 -31.60
N PHE A 61 17.35 -14.00 -32.76
CA PHE A 61 16.59 -15.24 -32.99
C PHE A 61 17.13 -16.11 -34.14
N ILE A 62 17.98 -15.59 -35.05
CA ILE A 62 18.36 -16.31 -36.29
C ILE A 62 19.87 -16.31 -36.56
N LYS A 63 20.60 -15.24 -36.19
CA LYS A 63 22.00 -15.10 -36.54
C LYS A 63 22.85 -16.12 -35.79
N PRO A 64 23.68 -16.95 -36.47
CA PRO A 64 24.66 -17.77 -35.80
C PRO A 64 25.66 -16.85 -35.08
N HIS A 65 25.83 -17.06 -33.78
CA HIS A 65 26.87 -16.40 -33.01
C HIS A 65 28.21 -16.93 -33.53
N ASP A 66 28.92 -16.12 -34.33
CA ASP A 66 30.31 -16.39 -34.64
C ASP A 66 31.06 -16.49 -33.31
N GLY A 67 31.52 -17.70 -33.00
CA GLY A 67 32.25 -17.98 -31.78
C GLY A 67 33.45 -17.05 -31.65
N ASP A 68 33.54 -16.38 -30.50
CA ASP A 68 34.73 -15.67 -30.05
C ASP A 68 35.96 -16.58 -30.25
N LYS A 69 36.93 -16.13 -31.05
CA LYS A 69 38.26 -16.73 -31.09
C LYS A 69 39.15 -16.29 -29.90
N GLU A 70 38.71 -15.35 -29.06
CA GLU A 70 39.56 -14.75 -28.01
C GLU A 70 38.94 -14.63 -26.59
N GLY A 71 37.70 -15.08 -26.34
CA GLY A 71 37.17 -15.25 -24.98
C GLY A 71 37.01 -13.99 -24.10
N ASN A 72 37.17 -12.77 -24.64
CA ASN A 72 37.05 -11.52 -23.87
C ASN A 72 35.60 -10.96 -23.92
N GLN A 73 34.98 -10.77 -22.75
CA GLN A 73 33.60 -10.29 -22.61
C GLN A 73 33.34 -8.94 -23.31
N GLN A 74 34.34 -8.03 -23.34
CA GLN A 74 34.20 -6.74 -24.01
C GLN A 74 34.05 -6.90 -25.53
N GLY A 75 34.81 -7.83 -26.12
CA GLY A 75 34.75 -8.14 -27.54
C GLY A 75 33.39 -8.71 -27.94
N ALA A 76 32.82 -9.58 -27.11
CA ALA A 76 31.48 -10.12 -27.31
C ALA A 76 30.39 -9.02 -27.28
N LEU A 77 30.41 -8.16 -26.27
CA LEU A 77 29.46 -7.04 -26.13
C LEU A 77 29.60 -6.03 -27.28
N GLU A 78 30.81 -5.67 -27.66
CA GLU A 78 31.07 -4.72 -28.75
C GLU A 78 30.66 -5.31 -30.11
N SER A 79 30.92 -6.60 -30.37
CA SER A 79 30.47 -7.27 -31.61
C SER A 79 28.95 -7.26 -31.77
N PHE A 80 28.23 -7.31 -30.65
CA PHE A 80 26.78 -7.29 -30.58
C PHE A 80 26.22 -5.86 -30.73
N TYR A 81 26.76 -4.90 -29.98
CA TYR A 81 26.22 -3.53 -29.97
C TYR A 81 26.66 -2.68 -31.15
N LYS A 82 27.86 -2.84 -31.69
CA LYS A 82 28.38 -2.03 -32.80
C LYS A 82 27.45 -1.99 -34.02
N LYS A 83 26.75 -3.10 -34.33
CA LYS A 83 25.79 -3.19 -35.44
C LYS A 83 24.42 -2.57 -35.13
N GLN A 84 24.09 -2.40 -33.85
CA GLN A 84 22.79 -1.93 -33.39
C GLN A 84 22.84 -0.53 -32.76
N ALA A 85 24.03 0.03 -32.55
CA ALA A 85 24.26 1.25 -31.79
C ALA A 85 23.35 2.41 -32.26
N GLY A 86 23.28 2.66 -33.57
CA GLY A 86 22.45 3.74 -34.14
C GLY A 86 20.92 3.55 -34.04
N VAL A 87 20.44 2.34 -33.73
CA VAL A 87 19.00 2.00 -33.58
C VAL A 87 18.67 1.45 -32.18
N TYR A 88 19.63 1.53 -31.27
CA TYR A 88 19.59 0.86 -29.98
C TYR A 88 18.35 1.26 -29.18
N ASP A 89 18.10 2.56 -29.04
CA ASP A 89 16.97 3.06 -28.26
C ASP A 89 15.61 2.67 -28.85
N ALA A 90 15.48 2.75 -30.18
CA ALA A 90 14.25 2.47 -30.88
C ALA A 90 13.86 0.98 -30.80
N THR A 91 14.85 0.08 -30.84
CA THR A 91 14.65 -1.36 -30.72
C THR A 91 14.49 -1.81 -29.26
N ARG A 92 15.13 -1.14 -28.31
CA ARG A 92 15.12 -1.52 -26.88
C ARG A 92 13.97 -0.93 -26.08
N LYS A 93 13.36 0.19 -26.48
CA LYS A 93 12.19 0.77 -25.79
C LYS A 93 11.04 -0.24 -25.52
N PRO A 94 10.60 -1.08 -26.48
CA PRO A 94 9.55 -2.06 -26.21
C PRO A 94 10.01 -3.23 -25.33
N LEU A 95 11.32 -3.51 -25.25
CA LEU A 95 11.89 -4.59 -24.45
C LEU A 95 12.13 -4.16 -22.99
N LEU A 96 12.73 -2.99 -22.80
CA LEU A 96 13.23 -2.48 -21.53
C LEU A 96 12.17 -1.63 -20.82
N GLN A 97 11.08 -2.29 -20.41
CA GLN A 97 9.97 -1.65 -19.68
C GLN A 97 10.37 -1.24 -18.25
N GLY A 98 9.64 -0.32 -17.63
CA GLY A 98 9.88 0.06 -16.23
C GLY A 98 11.06 1.00 -15.97
N ARG A 99 11.89 1.34 -16.96
CA ARG A 99 12.97 2.34 -16.80
C ARG A 99 12.43 3.70 -16.36
N GLU A 100 11.41 4.21 -17.04
CA GLU A 100 10.78 5.48 -16.69
C GLU A 100 10.15 5.46 -15.31
N ASP A 101 9.53 4.34 -14.92
CA ASP A 101 8.96 4.16 -13.59
C ASP A 101 10.04 4.13 -12.51
N MET A 102 11.17 3.47 -12.74
CA MET A 102 12.32 3.48 -11.83
C MET A 102 12.84 4.91 -11.63
N LEU A 103 13.04 5.66 -12.73
CA LEU A 103 13.49 7.05 -12.69
C LEU A 103 12.49 7.96 -11.95
N ALA A 104 11.19 7.77 -12.19
CA ALA A 104 10.12 8.47 -11.47
C ALA A 104 10.20 8.24 -9.95
N LEU A 105 10.37 6.98 -9.54
CA LEU A 105 10.43 6.60 -8.12
C LEU A 105 11.67 7.17 -7.43
N VAL A 106 12.86 7.04 -8.02
CA VAL A 106 14.07 7.59 -7.40
C VAL A 106 14.04 9.11 -7.35
N ALA A 107 13.51 9.78 -8.39
CA ALA A 107 13.34 11.23 -8.41
C ALA A 107 12.36 11.69 -7.33
N ALA A 108 11.24 10.99 -7.14
CA ALA A 108 10.26 11.29 -6.10
C ALA A 108 10.88 11.15 -4.70
N GLN A 109 11.67 10.09 -4.47
CA GLN A 109 12.33 9.88 -3.18
C GLN A 109 13.42 10.92 -2.89
N LEU A 110 14.23 11.30 -3.88
CA LEU A 110 15.24 12.36 -3.72
C LEU A 110 14.60 13.71 -3.39
N LYS A 111 13.48 14.04 -4.03
CA LYS A 111 12.71 15.26 -3.71
C LYS A 111 12.13 15.23 -2.29
N ALA A 112 11.68 14.07 -1.83
CA ALA A 112 11.13 13.92 -0.48
C ALA A 112 12.19 14.04 0.62
N LYS A 113 13.43 13.61 0.34
CA LYS A 113 14.57 13.68 1.28
C LYS A 113 15.26 15.05 1.33
N ALA A 114 15.05 15.93 0.35
CA ALA A 114 15.68 17.25 0.33
C ALA A 114 15.37 18.03 1.63
N PRO A 115 16.37 18.57 2.34
CA PRO A 115 16.17 19.20 3.63
C PRO A 115 15.23 20.41 3.49
N LYS A 116 14.07 20.34 4.19
CA LYS A 116 13.15 21.47 4.37
C LYS A 116 13.80 22.52 5.29
N GLY A 117 14.82 23.21 4.79
CA GLY A 117 15.60 24.15 5.57
C GLY A 117 16.97 24.54 5.00
N SER A 118 17.37 24.01 3.84
CA SER A 118 18.54 24.56 3.14
C SER A 118 18.32 26.05 2.87
N LYS A 119 19.29 26.87 3.31
CA LYS A 119 19.24 28.33 3.12
C LYS A 119 19.07 28.59 1.62
N LYS A 120 18.13 29.46 1.24
CA LYS A 120 17.99 29.97 -0.13
C LYS A 120 19.37 30.39 -0.66
N GLY A 121 19.97 29.59 -1.55
CA GLY A 121 21.27 29.88 -2.16
C GLY A 121 22.32 28.77 -2.09
N GLU A 122 22.20 27.79 -1.18
CA GLU A 122 23.10 26.61 -1.19
C GLU A 122 22.61 25.60 -2.22
N LYS A 123 23.33 25.47 -3.34
CA LYS A 123 23.11 24.36 -4.28
C LYS A 123 23.51 23.07 -3.59
N GLU A 124 22.53 22.20 -3.35
CA GLU A 124 22.75 20.86 -2.82
C GLU A 124 23.61 20.07 -3.82
N ARG A 125 24.83 19.70 -3.42
CA ARG A 125 25.76 18.94 -4.26
C ARG A 125 25.25 17.50 -4.35
N ARG A 126 24.43 17.19 -5.37
CA ARG A 126 23.93 15.83 -5.63
C ARG A 126 24.69 15.14 -6.74
N ILE A 127 25.24 13.97 -6.46
CA ILE A 127 25.99 13.16 -7.44
C ILE A 127 25.16 11.95 -7.86
N TRP A 128 25.03 11.74 -9.17
CA TRP A 128 24.37 10.55 -9.75
C TRP A 128 25.38 9.69 -10.52
N VAL A 129 25.40 8.39 -10.26
CA VAL A 129 26.15 7.38 -11.04
C VAL A 129 25.17 6.41 -11.71
N ASP A 130 25.16 6.35 -13.03
CA ASP A 130 24.38 5.39 -13.84
C ASP A 130 25.29 4.27 -14.36
N VAL A 131 25.13 3.06 -13.81
CA VAL A 131 26.00 1.91 -14.05
C VAL A 131 25.41 1.01 -15.13
N GLY A 132 26.17 0.83 -16.21
CA GLY A 132 25.69 0.26 -17.46
C GLY A 132 24.72 1.20 -18.18
N GLY A 133 25.05 2.50 -18.24
CA GLY A 133 24.16 3.54 -18.77
C GLY A 133 23.98 3.51 -20.30
N GLY A 134 24.74 2.68 -21.01
CA GLY A 134 24.62 2.48 -22.46
C GLY A 134 24.70 3.78 -23.24
N THR A 135 23.66 4.08 -24.02
CA THR A 135 23.55 5.27 -24.89
C THR A 135 23.26 6.57 -24.14
N GLY A 136 23.19 6.55 -22.80
CA GLY A 136 22.82 7.70 -21.98
C GLY A 136 21.32 8.00 -21.92
N TRP A 137 20.48 7.06 -22.37
CA TRP A 137 19.03 7.24 -22.46
C TRP A 137 18.38 7.55 -21.11
N ASN A 138 18.77 6.87 -20.02
CA ASN A 138 18.18 7.10 -18.69
C ASN A 138 18.45 8.52 -18.19
N ILE A 139 19.66 9.04 -18.45
CA ILE A 139 20.06 10.39 -18.04
C ILE A 139 19.23 11.43 -18.79
N GLU A 140 19.00 11.25 -20.10
CA GLU A 140 18.08 12.12 -20.84
C GLU A 140 16.63 11.99 -20.34
N ALA A 141 16.14 10.76 -20.13
CA ALA A 141 14.77 10.48 -19.69
C ALA A 141 14.46 11.04 -18.28
N MET A 142 15.48 11.16 -17.41
CA MET A 142 15.35 11.79 -16.10
C MET A 142 14.85 13.25 -16.18
N SER A 143 15.03 13.92 -17.32
CA SER A 143 14.52 15.28 -17.58
C SER A 143 13.00 15.41 -17.47
N ALA A 144 12.27 14.30 -17.64
CA ALA A 144 10.82 14.27 -17.44
C ALA A 144 10.42 14.48 -15.95
N PHE A 145 11.36 14.26 -15.02
CA PHE A 145 11.09 14.30 -13.58
C PHE A 145 11.84 15.43 -12.88
N VAL A 146 13.07 15.76 -13.29
CA VAL A 146 13.90 16.83 -12.72
C VAL A 146 14.71 17.53 -13.80
N ASN A 147 15.07 18.80 -13.58
CA ASN A 147 16.04 19.48 -14.45
C ASN A 147 17.45 18.94 -14.16
N VAL A 148 17.96 18.01 -14.97
CA VAL A 148 19.20 17.25 -14.69
C VAL A 148 20.41 18.18 -14.46
N PRO A 149 20.71 19.17 -15.32
CA PRO A 149 21.80 20.15 -15.10
C PRO A 149 21.71 20.98 -13.81
N GLU A 150 20.51 21.23 -13.30
CA GLU A 150 20.29 22.03 -12.08
C GLU A 150 20.14 21.18 -10.83
N PHE A 151 19.59 19.98 -10.96
CA PHE A 151 19.26 19.07 -9.87
C PHE A 151 20.45 18.24 -9.40
N PHE A 152 21.37 17.91 -10.31
CA PHE A 152 22.59 17.16 -10.03
C PHE A 152 23.83 18.02 -10.30
N SER A 153 24.76 18.06 -9.35
CA SER A 153 26.04 18.76 -9.54
C SER A 153 26.93 18.04 -10.54
N SER A 154 26.94 16.70 -10.49
CA SER A 154 27.68 15.83 -11.40
C SER A 154 26.87 14.58 -11.69
N VAL A 155 26.87 14.13 -12.94
CA VAL A 155 26.32 12.83 -13.36
C VAL A 155 27.43 12.03 -14.04
N TYR A 156 27.58 10.77 -13.66
CA TYR A 156 28.57 9.85 -14.19
C TYR A 156 27.87 8.69 -14.88
N LEU A 157 28.06 8.57 -16.19
CA LEU A 157 27.67 7.37 -16.94
C LEU A 157 28.86 6.43 -16.98
N VAL A 158 28.70 5.22 -16.45
CA VAL A 158 29.74 4.17 -16.48
C VAL A 158 29.27 3.04 -17.38
N ASP A 159 29.97 2.77 -18.48
CA ASP A 159 29.65 1.66 -19.39
C ASP A 159 30.91 1.01 -19.96
N PHE A 160 30.80 -0.28 -20.30
CA PHE A 160 31.94 -1.06 -20.77
C PHE A 160 32.08 -1.06 -22.31
N SER A 161 31.04 -0.65 -23.04
CA SER A 161 31.03 -0.57 -24.50
C SER A 161 31.47 0.80 -25.01
N PRO A 162 32.60 0.90 -25.74
CA PRO A 162 33.04 2.15 -26.34
C PRO A 162 32.04 2.73 -27.34
N SER A 163 31.38 1.87 -28.13
CA SER A 163 30.39 2.32 -29.13
C SER A 163 29.15 2.95 -28.51
N LEU A 164 28.64 2.40 -27.40
CA LEU A 164 27.53 3.00 -26.66
C LEU A 164 27.93 4.29 -25.96
N CYS A 165 29.14 4.32 -25.35
CA CYS A 165 29.69 5.54 -24.74
C CYS A 165 29.80 6.69 -25.76
N GLU A 166 30.18 6.41 -27.00
CA GLU A 166 30.29 7.43 -28.03
C GLU A 166 28.93 8.05 -28.38
N ILE A 167 27.88 7.23 -28.48
CA ILE A 167 26.51 7.72 -28.64
C ILE A 167 26.08 8.56 -27.43
N ALA A 168 26.45 8.14 -26.22
CA ALA A 168 26.14 8.90 -25.02
C ALA A 168 26.81 10.29 -25.04
N ARG A 169 28.08 10.39 -25.45
CA ARG A 169 28.77 11.69 -25.59
C ARG A 169 28.05 12.59 -26.59
N GLN A 170 27.75 12.07 -27.78
CA GLN A 170 27.02 12.82 -28.82
C GLN A 170 25.64 13.27 -28.33
N ARG A 171 24.95 12.44 -27.55
CA ARG A 171 23.66 12.79 -26.92
C ARG A 171 23.80 13.97 -25.97
N PHE A 172 24.77 13.94 -25.07
CA PHE A 172 24.94 15.01 -24.07
C PHE A 172 25.52 16.30 -24.66
N GLU A 173 26.38 16.20 -25.68
CA GLU A 173 26.80 17.35 -26.49
C GLU A 173 25.60 18.02 -27.17
N ARG A 174 24.72 17.24 -27.80
CA ARG A 174 23.47 17.74 -28.41
C ARG A 174 22.56 18.42 -27.38
N LEU A 175 22.49 17.91 -26.16
CA LEU A 175 21.70 18.49 -25.07
C LEU A 175 22.38 19.69 -24.39
N GLY A 176 23.66 19.94 -24.66
CA GLY A 176 24.45 21.00 -24.05
C GLY A 176 24.76 20.77 -22.56
N TRP A 177 24.79 19.51 -22.10
CA TRP A 177 24.96 19.17 -20.69
C TRP A 177 26.43 18.97 -20.33
N ASN A 178 27.00 19.92 -19.60
CA ASN A 178 28.41 19.91 -19.19
C ASN A 178 28.66 19.20 -17.85
N ASN A 179 27.62 18.90 -17.09
CA ASN A 179 27.71 18.22 -15.80
C ASN A 179 27.65 16.68 -15.92
N VAL A 180 27.58 16.14 -17.15
CA VAL A 180 27.53 14.69 -17.41
C VAL A 180 28.87 14.21 -17.94
N LYS A 181 29.48 13.24 -17.26
CA LYS A 181 30.77 12.62 -17.62
C LYS A 181 30.54 11.18 -18.07
N VAL A 182 30.98 10.86 -19.30
CA VAL A 182 30.89 9.50 -19.86
C VAL A 182 32.21 8.76 -19.66
N VAL A 183 32.17 7.74 -18.81
CA VAL A 183 33.30 6.92 -18.39
C VAL A 183 33.19 5.53 -19.02
N CYS A 184 34.08 5.24 -19.98
CA CYS A 184 34.15 3.95 -20.65
C CYS A 184 35.05 2.99 -19.86
N GLU A 185 34.50 2.36 -18.83
CA GLU A 185 35.24 1.53 -17.88
C GLU A 185 34.40 0.35 -17.39
N ASP A 186 35.08 -0.71 -16.93
CA ASP A 186 34.44 -1.79 -16.19
C ASP A 186 33.93 -1.27 -14.83
N ALA A 187 32.63 -1.49 -14.54
CA ALA A 187 31.98 -1.06 -13.31
C ALA A 187 32.69 -1.56 -12.03
N ARG A 188 33.44 -2.67 -12.10
CA ARG A 188 34.24 -3.17 -10.97
C ARG A 188 35.40 -2.25 -10.60
N LYS A 189 35.97 -1.56 -11.58
CA LYS A 189 37.16 -0.72 -11.44
C LYS A 189 36.83 0.74 -11.16
N PHE A 190 35.66 1.20 -11.59
CA PHE A 190 35.20 2.58 -11.39
C PHE A 190 35.31 3.03 -9.92
N ARG A 191 35.96 4.17 -9.69
CA ARG A 191 35.98 4.90 -8.41
C ARG A 191 35.63 6.36 -8.68
N LEU A 192 34.73 6.92 -7.87
CA LEU A 192 34.29 8.31 -8.04
C LEU A 192 35.41 9.33 -7.74
N GLU A 193 36.32 8.96 -6.84
CA GLU A 193 37.50 9.73 -6.43
C GLU A 193 38.44 10.06 -7.61
N ASP A 194 38.50 9.19 -8.62
CA ASP A 194 39.37 9.37 -9.79
C ASP A 194 38.90 10.50 -10.72
N TYR A 195 37.65 10.98 -10.55
CA TYR A 195 37.01 11.92 -11.46
C TYR A 195 36.46 13.19 -10.78
N GLU A 196 36.61 13.34 -9.46
CA GLU A 196 36.22 14.52 -8.67
C GLU A 196 37.49 15.28 -8.23
N ASN A 197 37.74 16.45 -8.84
CA ASN A 197 38.99 17.22 -8.67
C ASN A 197 39.04 18.12 -7.42
N ASP A 198 37.98 18.16 -6.60
CA ASP A 198 37.83 19.10 -5.47
C ASP A 198 38.39 18.57 -4.13
N LEU A 199 39.08 17.42 -4.11
CA LEU A 199 39.70 16.94 -2.87
C LEU A 199 40.94 17.79 -2.56
N PRO A 200 41.04 18.44 -1.38
CA PRO A 200 42.24 19.20 -1.01
C PRO A 200 43.46 18.30 -1.11
N SER A 201 44.43 18.75 -1.90
CA SER A 201 45.60 18.08 -2.47
C SER A 201 46.65 17.58 -1.46
N ASN A 202 46.26 17.24 -0.23
CA ASN A 202 47.19 16.88 0.85
C ASN A 202 47.11 15.42 1.33
N ARG A 203 46.54 14.49 0.54
CA ARG A 203 46.69 13.04 0.78
C ARG A 203 46.65 12.25 -0.53
N ILE A 204 47.76 12.26 -1.28
CA ILE A 204 48.06 11.21 -2.25
C ILE A 204 48.73 10.07 -1.46
N PRO A 205 48.12 8.90 -1.22
CA PRO A 205 48.90 7.70 -0.96
C PRO A 205 49.55 7.27 -2.28
N PRO A 206 50.82 6.82 -2.27
CA PRO A 206 51.53 6.48 -3.50
C PRO A 206 50.81 5.34 -4.22
N HIS A 207 50.72 5.48 -5.55
CA HIS A 207 50.27 4.47 -6.49
C HIS A 207 50.98 3.13 -6.23
N SER A 208 50.28 2.19 -5.58
CA SER A 208 50.64 0.77 -5.59
C SER A 208 49.35 -0.06 -5.56
N PRO A 209 49.15 -0.98 -6.52
CA PRO A 209 47.91 -1.74 -6.65
C PRO A 209 47.69 -2.77 -5.51
N VAL A 210 48.61 -2.88 -4.54
CA VAL A 210 48.62 -3.95 -3.54
C VAL A 210 48.18 -3.49 -2.13
N MET A 211 48.24 -2.20 -1.80
CA MET A 211 48.02 -1.73 -0.40
C MET A 211 46.63 -1.18 -0.07
N SER A 212 45.71 -1.06 -1.02
CA SER A 212 44.35 -0.53 -0.74
C SER A 212 43.46 -1.50 0.05
N TYR A 213 43.75 -2.81 0.04
CA TYR A 213 42.94 -3.82 0.75
C TYR A 213 42.96 -3.67 2.29
N PHE A 214 43.99 -3.04 2.85
CA PHE A 214 44.19 -2.91 4.31
C PHE A 214 43.96 -1.49 4.86
N SER A 215 43.63 -0.51 4.00
CA SER A 215 43.49 0.91 4.38
C SER A 215 42.02 1.29 4.61
N LYS A 216 41.50 1.04 5.83
CA LYS A 216 40.21 1.60 6.31
C LYS A 216 40.34 3.09 6.69
N LYS A 217 40.67 3.97 5.74
CA LYS A 217 40.41 5.41 5.90
C LYS A 217 39.42 5.83 4.81
N GLN A 218 38.13 5.75 5.15
CA GLN A 218 37.04 6.24 4.30
C GLN A 218 37.21 7.74 4.08
N ALA A 219 37.36 8.17 2.84
CA ALA A 219 37.09 9.55 2.48
C ALA A 219 35.59 9.82 2.71
N GLU A 220 35.27 10.78 3.58
CA GLU A 220 33.88 11.20 3.85
C GLU A 220 33.32 12.11 2.75
N HIS A 221 34.14 12.52 1.78
CA HIS A 221 33.76 13.50 0.76
C HIS A 221 33.69 12.81 -0.63
N GLY A 222 32.60 13.02 -1.37
CA GLY A 222 32.44 12.56 -2.76
C GLY A 222 31.77 11.19 -2.95
N ARG A 223 30.63 10.92 -2.26
CA ARG A 223 29.81 9.72 -2.49
C ARG A 223 28.62 10.01 -3.40
N ALA A 224 28.04 8.97 -4.01
CA ALA A 224 26.90 9.09 -4.90
C ALA A 224 25.57 9.13 -4.11
N ASP A 225 24.74 10.14 -4.36
CA ASP A 225 23.40 10.26 -3.76
C ASP A 225 22.35 9.45 -4.52
N LEU A 226 22.60 9.22 -5.81
CA LEU A 226 21.83 8.32 -6.64
C LEU A 226 22.76 7.34 -7.36
N ILE A 227 22.44 6.05 -7.26
CA ILE A 227 23.00 5.01 -8.13
C ILE A 227 21.86 4.39 -8.92
N THR A 228 22.01 4.25 -10.23
CA THR A 228 21.03 3.52 -11.06
C THR A 228 21.67 2.36 -11.80
N MET A 229 20.92 1.26 -11.92
CA MET A 229 21.24 0.12 -12.78
C MET A 229 20.00 -0.24 -13.58
N SER A 230 20.07 -0.14 -14.90
CA SER A 230 18.94 -0.41 -15.77
C SER A 230 19.29 -1.48 -16.77
N TYR A 231 18.81 -2.70 -16.52
CA TYR A 231 19.08 -3.88 -17.33
C TYR A 231 20.57 -4.18 -17.51
N SER A 232 21.37 -3.79 -16.52
CA SER A 232 22.82 -3.94 -16.51
C SER A 232 23.28 -5.02 -15.53
N LEU A 233 22.56 -5.25 -14.42
CA LEU A 233 22.94 -6.25 -13.42
C LEU A 233 22.88 -7.68 -13.97
N SER A 234 21.86 -7.99 -14.78
CA SER A 234 21.75 -9.27 -15.49
C SER A 234 22.86 -9.50 -16.52
N MET A 235 23.47 -8.42 -17.04
CA MET A 235 24.58 -8.49 -18.01
C MET A 235 25.97 -8.56 -17.39
N ILE A 236 26.09 -8.39 -16.07
CA ILE A 236 27.36 -8.43 -15.34
C ILE A 236 27.57 -9.85 -14.78
N PRO A 237 28.60 -10.61 -15.24
CA PRO A 237 28.87 -11.94 -14.75
C PRO A 237 29.34 -11.95 -13.29
N ASP A 238 30.28 -11.06 -12.95
CA ASP A 238 30.80 -10.89 -11.58
C ASP A 238 30.04 -9.77 -10.86
N TYR A 239 28.74 -10.00 -10.65
CA TYR A 239 27.84 -9.04 -10.02
C TYR A 239 28.12 -8.85 -8.51
N TYR A 240 28.78 -9.82 -7.86
CA TYR A 240 29.16 -9.73 -6.45
C TYR A 240 30.12 -8.55 -6.22
N SER A 241 31.21 -8.51 -6.99
CA SER A 241 32.21 -7.44 -6.89
C SER A 241 31.62 -6.05 -7.17
N VAL A 242 30.70 -5.96 -8.14
CA VAL A 242 30.01 -4.70 -8.46
C VAL A 242 29.13 -4.27 -7.29
N ILE A 243 28.25 -5.14 -6.78
CA ILE A 243 27.35 -4.81 -5.67
C ILE A 243 28.13 -4.39 -4.41
N GLU A 244 29.25 -5.04 -4.10
CA GLU A 244 30.14 -4.63 -3.00
C GLU A 244 30.72 -3.23 -3.22
N SER A 245 31.19 -2.93 -4.43
CA SER A 245 31.70 -1.60 -4.79
C SER A 245 30.62 -0.52 -4.70
N LEU A 246 29.39 -0.82 -5.12
CA LEU A 246 28.27 0.12 -5.01
C LEU A 246 27.90 0.42 -3.56
N THR A 247 28.12 -0.53 -2.65
CA THR A 247 27.90 -0.30 -1.22
C THR A 247 28.87 0.76 -0.67
N SER A 248 30.14 0.77 -1.10
CA SER A 248 31.08 1.82 -0.69
C SER A 248 30.86 3.15 -1.41
N LEU A 249 30.34 3.12 -2.64
CA LEU A 249 30.07 4.29 -3.47
C LEU A 249 28.85 5.10 -3.01
N LEU A 250 27.81 4.43 -2.50
CA LEU A 250 26.55 5.08 -2.11
C LEU A 250 26.73 5.97 -0.87
N SER A 251 26.23 7.21 -0.91
CA SER A 251 26.22 8.12 0.24
C SER A 251 25.33 7.55 1.36
N PRO A 252 25.58 7.85 2.65
CA PRO A 252 24.79 7.30 3.77
C PRO A 252 23.27 7.50 3.62
N ASP A 253 22.87 8.64 3.06
CA ASP A 253 21.46 8.99 2.79
C ASP A 253 21.03 8.70 1.34
N GLY A 254 21.96 8.19 0.53
CA GLY A 254 21.78 7.91 -0.89
C GLY A 254 20.76 6.82 -1.18
N ILE A 255 20.29 6.83 -2.42
CA ILE A 255 19.27 5.92 -2.93
C ILE A 255 19.82 5.17 -4.14
N MET A 256 19.42 3.91 -4.26
CA MET A 256 19.74 3.09 -5.42
C MET A 256 18.45 2.65 -6.13
N GLY A 257 18.41 2.83 -7.45
CA GLY A 257 17.32 2.36 -8.31
C GLY A 257 17.80 1.25 -9.24
N VAL A 258 17.14 0.11 -9.23
CA VAL A 258 17.46 -1.03 -10.11
C VAL A 258 16.22 -1.44 -10.87
N VAL A 259 16.33 -1.58 -12.18
CA VAL A 259 15.33 -2.26 -13.02
C VAL A 259 16.04 -3.35 -13.79
N ASP A 260 15.58 -4.60 -13.68
CA ASP A 260 16.22 -5.71 -14.38
C ASP A 260 15.29 -6.91 -14.61
N PHE A 261 15.73 -7.83 -15.46
CA PHE A 261 15.10 -9.13 -15.66
C PHE A 261 15.36 -10.06 -14.49
N TYR A 262 14.43 -11.00 -14.27
CA TYR A 262 14.60 -12.01 -13.23
C TYR A 262 13.76 -13.25 -13.51
N VAL A 263 14.19 -14.40 -13.00
CA VAL A 263 13.33 -15.58 -12.83
C VAL A 263 13.48 -16.13 -11.42
N GLN A 264 12.38 -16.32 -10.69
CA GLN A 264 12.44 -16.79 -9.30
C GLN A 264 11.20 -17.60 -8.91
N SER A 265 11.40 -18.66 -8.12
CA SER A 265 10.33 -19.46 -7.51
C SER A 265 9.89 -18.85 -6.18
N GLU A 266 8.62 -19.03 -5.81
CA GLU A 266 8.13 -18.68 -4.47
C GLU A 266 8.93 -19.32 -3.34
N ILE A 267 9.36 -20.57 -3.54
CA ILE A 267 10.16 -21.33 -2.57
C ILE A 267 11.48 -20.60 -2.24
N ASP A 268 12.05 -19.85 -3.19
CA ASP A 268 13.36 -19.20 -3.04
C ASP A 268 13.30 -17.97 -2.12
N PHE A 269 12.11 -17.37 -1.94
CA PHE A 269 11.95 -16.10 -1.23
C PHE A 269 10.89 -16.10 -0.12
N ALA A 270 10.01 -17.11 -0.02
CA ALA A 270 8.90 -17.11 0.94
C ALA A 270 9.35 -16.92 2.41
N PHE A 271 10.54 -17.40 2.76
CA PHE A 271 11.11 -17.27 4.11
C PHE A 271 11.63 -15.85 4.44
N ARG A 272 11.76 -14.97 3.45
CA ARG A 272 12.37 -13.63 3.61
C ARG A 272 11.33 -12.56 3.89
N ASN A 273 11.58 -11.74 4.91
CA ASN A 273 10.72 -10.63 5.34
C ASN A 273 11.29 -9.23 4.97
N TYR A 274 12.42 -9.15 4.28
CA TYR A 274 13.14 -7.90 3.97
C TYR A 274 13.07 -7.47 2.49
N THR A 275 12.27 -8.15 1.68
CA THR A 275 12.22 -8.02 0.22
C THR A 275 11.34 -6.86 -0.30
N ALA A 276 10.82 -6.02 0.60
CA ALA A 276 9.84 -4.97 0.29
C ALA A 276 8.60 -5.47 -0.49
N GLY A 277 8.25 -6.76 -0.36
CA GLY A 277 7.01 -7.33 -0.84
C GLY A 277 7.17 -8.35 -1.97
N LEU A 278 6.15 -9.21 -2.08
CA LEU A 278 6.17 -10.45 -2.85
C LEU A 278 5.15 -10.48 -4.00
N VAL A 279 4.32 -9.45 -4.16
CA VAL A 279 3.25 -9.41 -5.18
C VAL A 279 3.85 -9.59 -6.58
N GLY A 280 3.41 -10.61 -7.31
CA GLY A 280 3.86 -10.89 -8.67
C GLY A 280 5.31 -11.38 -8.79
N ARG A 281 6.00 -11.67 -7.67
CA ARG A 281 7.39 -12.11 -7.69
C ARG A 281 7.54 -13.52 -8.26
N ASN A 282 6.65 -14.45 -7.91
CA ASN A 282 6.71 -15.83 -8.40
C ASN A 282 6.62 -15.90 -9.94
N VAL A 283 7.47 -16.73 -10.54
CA VAL A 283 7.43 -17.08 -11.97
C VAL A 283 7.25 -18.59 -12.08
N ASN A 284 6.26 -19.04 -12.85
CA ASN A 284 5.99 -20.47 -13.01
C ASN A 284 7.18 -21.21 -13.66
N TRP A 285 7.28 -22.52 -13.40
CA TRP A 285 8.42 -23.33 -13.85
C TRP A 285 8.70 -23.25 -15.37
N PHE A 286 7.64 -23.25 -16.20
CA PHE A 286 7.78 -23.19 -17.65
C PHE A 286 8.42 -21.87 -18.09
N LEU A 287 7.87 -20.73 -17.66
CA LEU A 287 8.39 -19.41 -18.00
C LEU A 287 9.79 -19.19 -17.44
N ARG A 288 10.09 -19.69 -16.23
CA ARG A 288 11.45 -19.62 -15.67
C ARG A 288 12.46 -20.36 -16.54
N THR A 289 12.12 -21.58 -16.96
CA THR A 289 13.00 -22.43 -17.77
C THR A 289 13.19 -21.83 -19.17
N PHE A 290 12.10 -21.41 -19.80
CA PHE A 290 12.12 -20.79 -21.12
C PHE A 290 12.94 -19.50 -21.13
N TRP A 291 12.62 -18.54 -20.26
CA TRP A 291 13.32 -17.25 -20.27
C TRP A 291 14.77 -17.36 -19.85
N ARG A 292 15.11 -18.24 -18.90
CA ARG A 292 16.51 -18.49 -18.56
C ARG A 292 17.29 -19.02 -19.77
N ALA A 293 16.81 -20.09 -20.40
CA ALA A 293 17.48 -20.65 -21.58
C ALA A 293 17.57 -19.65 -22.74
N TRP A 294 16.54 -18.83 -22.92
CA TRP A 294 16.51 -17.80 -23.96
C TRP A 294 17.58 -16.73 -23.76
N PHE A 295 17.62 -16.11 -22.57
CA PHE A 295 18.54 -15.03 -22.27
C PHE A 295 19.99 -15.51 -22.08
N ASP A 296 20.19 -16.77 -21.70
CA ASP A 296 21.52 -17.39 -21.63
C ASP A 296 22.21 -17.39 -23.02
N LEU A 297 21.47 -17.46 -24.13
CA LEU A 297 22.03 -17.35 -25.50
C LEU A 297 22.70 -15.99 -25.74
N ASP A 298 22.14 -14.92 -25.17
CA ASP A 298 22.66 -13.56 -25.24
C ASP A 298 23.64 -13.24 -24.08
N ARG A 299 24.05 -14.25 -23.30
CA ARG A 299 24.88 -14.13 -22.08
C ARG A 299 24.28 -13.20 -21.01
N VAL A 300 22.95 -13.14 -20.93
CA VAL A 300 22.22 -12.37 -19.92
C VAL A 300 21.72 -13.33 -18.84
N GLY A 301 22.23 -13.18 -17.61
CA GLY A 301 21.90 -14.05 -16.49
C GLY A 301 20.65 -13.61 -15.75
N LEU A 302 19.60 -14.42 -15.79
CA LEU A 302 18.32 -14.16 -15.09
C LEU A 302 18.26 -14.83 -13.71
N GLU A 303 19.37 -15.36 -13.19
CA GLU A 303 19.38 -16.12 -11.95
C GLU A 303 18.93 -15.27 -10.75
N ALA A 304 18.10 -15.86 -9.89
CA ALA A 304 17.58 -15.24 -8.67
C ALA A 304 18.68 -14.65 -7.78
N GLY A 305 19.87 -15.26 -7.77
CA GLY A 305 21.02 -14.85 -6.96
C GLY A 305 21.43 -13.38 -7.12
N ARG A 306 21.24 -12.77 -8.30
CA ARG A 306 21.60 -11.37 -8.55
C ARG A 306 20.77 -10.42 -7.72
N ARG A 307 19.45 -10.57 -7.81
CA ARG A 307 18.50 -9.80 -7.03
C ARG A 307 18.59 -10.14 -5.54
N ASP A 308 18.79 -11.42 -5.22
CA ASP A 308 18.89 -11.87 -3.83
C ASP A 308 20.09 -11.24 -3.12
N TYR A 309 21.24 -11.16 -3.80
CA TYR A 309 22.44 -10.55 -3.24
C TYR A 309 22.29 -9.02 -3.11
N LEU A 310 21.65 -8.37 -4.08
CA LEU A 310 21.28 -6.95 -3.99
C LEU A 310 20.40 -6.68 -2.75
N GLU A 311 19.31 -7.43 -2.60
CA GLU A 311 18.39 -7.31 -1.47
C GLU A 311 19.00 -7.75 -0.13
N TYR A 312 20.13 -8.48 -0.13
CA TYR A 312 20.88 -8.85 1.08
C TYR A 312 21.89 -7.77 1.51
N LYS A 313 22.48 -7.07 0.53
CA LYS A 313 23.50 -6.03 0.75
C LYS A 313 22.91 -4.66 1.05
N PHE A 314 21.69 -4.40 0.61
CA PHE A 314 21.01 -3.12 0.77
C PHE A 314 19.67 -3.26 1.51
N GLY A 315 19.17 -2.16 2.04
CA GLY A 315 17.81 -2.05 2.58
C GLY A 315 16.81 -1.80 1.47
N SER A 316 15.76 -2.61 1.37
CA SER A 316 14.72 -2.46 0.34
C SER A 316 13.64 -1.46 0.80
N MET A 317 13.43 -0.38 0.04
CA MET A 317 12.39 0.62 0.34
C MET A 317 11.09 0.31 -0.41
N LEU A 318 11.18 0.20 -1.74
CA LEU A 318 10.05 -0.07 -2.63
C LEU A 318 10.43 -1.17 -3.62
N ASN A 319 9.44 -1.96 -4.02
CA ASN A 319 9.62 -3.04 -4.99
C ASN A 319 8.40 -3.14 -5.93
N ILE A 320 8.62 -3.48 -7.19
CA ILE A 320 7.59 -3.80 -8.19
C ILE A 320 8.04 -5.06 -8.93
N ASN A 321 7.14 -6.01 -9.13
CA ASN A 321 7.36 -7.15 -10.02
C ASN A 321 6.32 -7.12 -11.13
N ALA A 322 6.78 -7.10 -12.38
CA ALA A 322 5.91 -6.92 -13.55
C ALA A 322 6.31 -7.84 -14.71
N ARG A 323 5.49 -7.84 -15.76
CA ARG A 323 5.69 -8.64 -16.97
C ARG A 323 5.60 -7.75 -18.19
N ASN A 324 6.56 -7.86 -19.10
CA ASN A 324 6.48 -7.22 -20.41
C ASN A 324 5.59 -8.05 -21.32
N THR A 325 4.32 -7.69 -21.42
CA THR A 325 3.30 -8.41 -22.21
C THR A 325 3.47 -8.25 -23.72
N SER A 326 4.15 -7.18 -24.17
CA SER A 326 4.37 -6.93 -25.60
C SER A 326 5.33 -7.95 -26.25
N LEU A 327 6.16 -8.62 -25.45
CA LEU A 327 7.19 -9.55 -25.92
C LEU A 327 7.13 -10.90 -25.18
N GLY A 328 5.93 -11.42 -24.91
CA GLY A 328 5.76 -12.78 -24.38
C GLY A 328 5.78 -12.90 -22.84
N HIS A 329 5.48 -11.83 -22.12
CA HIS A 329 5.45 -11.80 -20.64
C HIS A 329 6.83 -11.95 -19.99
N ILE A 330 7.83 -11.25 -20.51
CA ILE A 330 9.20 -11.25 -19.94
C ILE A 330 9.16 -10.69 -18.51
N PRO A 331 9.62 -11.45 -17.50
CA PRO A 331 9.64 -10.99 -16.12
C PRO A 331 10.74 -9.96 -15.84
N TYR A 332 10.34 -8.81 -15.29
CA TYR A 332 11.24 -7.77 -14.82
C TYR A 332 10.77 -7.24 -13.45
N TYR A 333 11.69 -6.62 -12.73
CA TYR A 333 11.42 -5.97 -11.45
C TYR A 333 11.95 -4.54 -11.45
N ILE A 334 11.37 -3.71 -10.59
CA ILE A 334 11.90 -2.40 -10.22
C ILE A 334 12.10 -2.42 -8.71
N TRP A 335 13.30 -2.07 -8.27
CA TRP A 335 13.68 -2.05 -6.88
C TRP A 335 14.28 -0.69 -6.55
N VAL A 336 13.83 -0.10 -5.45
CA VAL A 336 14.42 1.11 -4.88
C VAL A 336 14.89 0.78 -3.48
N GLY A 337 16.15 1.05 -3.20
CA GLY A 337 16.75 0.77 -1.91
C GLY A 337 17.74 1.82 -1.45
N CYS A 338 18.34 1.54 -0.29
CA CYS A 338 19.28 2.39 0.40
C CYS A 338 20.28 1.53 1.19
N HIS A 339 21.16 2.16 1.97
CA HIS A 339 22.07 1.44 2.84
C HIS A 339 21.36 0.44 3.77
N LYS A 340 21.98 -0.73 3.97
CA LYS A 340 21.46 -1.81 4.85
C LYS A 340 21.31 -1.37 6.31
N LYS A 341 22.12 -0.41 6.76
CA LYS A 341 21.97 0.19 8.08
C LYS A 341 21.18 1.49 7.92
N PRO A 342 19.98 1.61 8.50
CA PRO A 342 19.21 2.85 8.41
C PRO A 342 19.99 4.00 9.06
N PHE A 343 20.11 5.13 8.34
CA PHE A 343 20.58 6.46 8.76
C PHE A 343 21.74 6.55 9.77
N SER A 344 22.88 7.14 9.37
CA SER A 344 24.03 7.36 10.26
C SER A 344 24.51 8.81 10.26
N SER A 345 24.38 9.46 11.41
CA SER A 345 25.40 10.38 11.93
C SER A 345 25.44 10.46 13.47
N SER A 346 24.42 9.95 14.22
CA SER A 346 24.45 10.02 15.70
C SER A 346 23.68 8.96 16.50
N SER A 347 23.09 7.90 15.92
CA SER A 347 22.33 6.90 16.71
C SER A 347 22.63 5.47 16.28
N LEU A 348 22.94 4.59 17.25
CA LEU A 348 23.09 3.15 17.01
C LEU A 348 21.79 2.58 16.40
N PRO A 349 21.83 1.54 15.53
CA PRO A 349 20.63 0.90 14.99
C PRO A 349 19.60 0.49 16.06
N HIS A 350 20.06 0.28 17.30
CA HIS A 350 19.23 -0.01 18.46
C HIS A 350 18.27 1.14 18.81
N GLU A 351 18.72 2.39 18.76
CA GLU A 351 17.90 3.56 19.13
C GLU A 351 16.73 3.78 18.15
N ILE A 352 16.94 3.51 16.86
CA ILE A 352 15.87 3.57 15.85
C ILE A 352 14.83 2.48 16.11
N ILE A 353 15.30 1.27 16.41
CA ILE A 353 14.45 0.13 16.73
C ILE A 353 13.64 0.43 18.01
N GLU A 354 14.27 0.96 19.05
CA GLU A 354 13.62 1.36 20.30
C GLU A 354 12.63 2.52 20.11
N LYS A 355 12.99 3.52 19.29
CA LYS A 355 12.08 4.61 18.94
C LYS A 355 10.84 4.08 18.23
N ILE A 356 11.01 3.22 17.24
CA ILE A 356 9.90 2.59 16.52
C ILE A 356 9.05 1.74 17.45
N ASP A 357 9.69 0.99 18.36
CA ASP A 357 9.02 0.19 19.38
C ASP A 357 8.13 1.06 20.28
N ALA A 358 8.68 2.16 20.80
CA ALA A 358 7.95 3.13 21.62
C ALA A 358 6.78 3.78 20.88
N LEU A 359 6.96 4.08 19.58
CA LEU A 359 5.92 4.65 18.74
C LEU A 359 4.76 3.66 18.50
N ALA A 360 5.02 2.36 18.53
CA ALA A 360 4.01 1.32 18.34
C ALA A 360 3.28 0.94 19.65
N THR A 361 3.98 0.92 20.80
CA THR A 361 3.46 0.41 22.08
C THR A 361 2.96 1.49 23.06
N ASN A 362 3.08 2.77 22.68
CA ASN A 362 2.78 3.92 23.54
C ASN A 362 3.69 4.05 24.76
N SER A 363 4.95 3.60 24.73
CA SER A 363 5.88 3.87 25.83
C SER A 363 6.20 5.37 25.89
N PRO A 364 5.79 6.10 26.94
CA PRO A 364 6.17 7.51 27.12
C PRO A 364 7.61 7.66 27.65
N TYR A 365 8.32 6.56 27.93
CA TYR A 365 9.59 6.56 28.67
C TYR A 365 10.86 6.52 27.81
N LEU A 366 10.73 6.46 26.48
CA LEU A 366 11.87 6.42 25.54
C LEU A 366 12.08 7.74 24.77
N TYR A 367 11.51 8.85 25.23
CA TYR A 367 11.98 10.17 24.82
C TYR A 367 13.33 10.43 25.52
N PRO A 368 14.44 10.70 24.80
CA PRO A 368 15.65 11.20 25.44
C PRO A 368 15.42 12.67 25.80
N THR A 369 14.66 12.91 26.85
CA THR A 369 14.61 14.21 27.53
C THR A 369 15.30 14.03 28.87
N ASN A 370 16.61 14.27 28.86
CA ASN A 370 17.53 14.45 29.99
C ASN A 370 17.52 13.38 31.10
N GLN A 371 18.72 12.85 31.39
CA GLN A 371 19.14 12.07 32.57
C GLN A 371 18.02 11.75 33.58
N LYS A 372 17.47 10.54 33.53
CA LYS A 372 16.63 9.98 34.61
C LYS A 372 17.43 8.96 35.45
N ASP A 373 17.11 8.95 36.74
CA ASP A 373 17.82 8.27 37.82
C ASP A 373 17.90 6.73 37.70
N ALA A 374 18.92 6.15 38.34
CA ALA A 374 19.21 4.72 38.36
C ALA A 374 18.09 3.84 38.96
N LEU A 375 17.20 4.43 39.78
CA LEU A 375 16.07 3.73 40.39
C LEU A 375 14.97 3.42 39.36
N THR A 376 14.76 4.28 38.37
CA THR A 376 13.78 4.07 37.29
C THR A 376 14.18 2.87 36.42
N ARG A 377 15.47 2.74 36.10
CA ARG A 377 16.05 1.61 35.36
C ARG A 377 15.89 0.25 36.05
N ALA A 378 15.78 0.22 37.39
CA ALA A 378 15.59 -1.01 38.15
C ALA A 378 14.13 -1.50 38.14
N ILE A 379 13.17 -0.57 38.10
CA ILE A 379 11.74 -0.86 37.95
C ILE A 379 11.43 -1.32 36.51
N ASP A 380 12.11 -0.74 35.51
CA ASP A 380 11.99 -1.10 34.08
C ASP A 380 12.41 -2.56 33.78
N LYS A 381 13.31 -3.15 34.57
CA LYS A 381 13.74 -4.55 34.41
C LYS A 381 12.72 -5.58 34.92
N ALA A 382 11.69 -5.16 35.66
CA ALA A 382 10.78 -6.06 36.36
C ALA A 382 9.41 -6.27 35.67
N ALA A 383 9.06 -5.47 34.66
CA ALA A 383 7.86 -5.68 33.84
C ALA A 383 8.18 -6.60 32.64
N PRO A 384 7.29 -7.55 32.27
CA PRO A 384 7.43 -8.24 30.99
C PRO A 384 7.33 -7.18 29.88
N GLU A 385 8.46 -6.92 29.22
CA GLU A 385 8.60 -5.80 28.30
C GLU A 385 7.65 -6.00 27.11
N ILE A 386 6.58 -5.20 27.02
CA ILE A 386 5.66 -5.24 25.89
C ILE A 386 6.41 -4.71 24.66
N ARG A 387 6.83 -5.61 23.78
CA ARG A 387 7.56 -5.29 22.54
C ARG A 387 6.65 -5.35 21.30
N SER A 388 6.93 -4.48 20.35
CA SER A 388 6.25 -4.41 19.06
C SER A 388 6.69 -5.55 18.12
N LYS A 389 5.83 -5.86 17.14
CA LYS A 389 6.17 -6.81 16.06
C LYS A 389 7.39 -6.35 15.24
N ALA A 390 7.53 -5.04 15.06
CA ALA A 390 8.66 -4.45 14.36
C ALA A 390 9.97 -4.74 15.12
N PHE A 391 9.98 -4.53 16.44
CA PHE A 391 11.12 -4.84 17.30
C PHE A 391 11.52 -6.31 17.18
N MET A 392 10.55 -7.23 17.32
CA MET A 392 10.81 -8.67 17.22
C MET A 392 11.40 -9.05 15.85
N ALA A 393 10.84 -8.54 14.75
CA ALA A 393 11.34 -8.79 13.40
C ALA A 393 12.74 -8.19 13.19
N ALA A 394 13.03 -7.03 13.78
CA ALA A 394 14.35 -6.42 13.70
C ALA A 394 15.41 -7.25 14.43
N ILE A 395 15.14 -7.70 15.66
CA ILE A 395 16.05 -8.55 16.43
C ILE A 395 16.33 -9.86 15.69
N GLN A 396 15.30 -10.49 15.12
CA GLN A 396 15.46 -11.71 14.32
C GLN A 396 16.33 -11.49 13.08
N ASN A 397 16.13 -10.38 12.37
CA ASN A 397 16.91 -10.09 11.17
C ASN A 397 18.36 -9.71 11.48
N LEU A 398 18.57 -8.93 12.54
CA LEU A 398 19.91 -8.54 12.99
C LEU A 398 20.72 -9.75 13.48
N SER A 399 20.10 -10.69 14.21
CA SER A 399 20.78 -11.91 14.66
C SER A 399 21.15 -12.84 13.49
N ALA A 400 20.34 -12.85 12.43
CA ALA A 400 20.63 -13.55 11.19
C ALA A 400 21.53 -12.78 10.21
N ASN A 401 21.99 -11.57 10.56
CA ASN A 401 22.78 -10.68 9.70
C ASN A 401 22.13 -10.41 8.32
N VAL A 402 20.80 -10.36 8.28
CA VAL A 402 20.02 -9.98 7.09
C VAL A 402 19.49 -8.55 7.25
N PRO A 403 19.14 -7.85 6.16
CA PRO A 403 18.58 -6.50 6.26
C PRO A 403 17.27 -6.47 7.06
N LEU A 404 16.97 -5.32 7.66
CA LEU A 404 15.69 -5.10 8.32
C LEU A 404 14.52 -5.16 7.31
N PRO A 405 13.28 -5.41 7.78
CA PRO A 405 12.09 -5.28 6.94
C PRO A 405 11.97 -3.90 6.29
N ALA A 406 11.30 -3.82 5.14
CA ALA A 406 11.17 -2.58 4.36
C ALA A 406 10.55 -1.41 5.14
N PHE A 407 9.74 -1.72 6.15
CA PHE A 407 9.18 -0.76 7.10
C PHE A 407 10.24 0.19 7.71
N PHE A 408 11.44 -0.30 8.01
CA PHE A 408 12.50 0.49 8.66
C PHE A 408 13.20 1.50 7.73
N TYR A 409 12.96 1.42 6.42
CA TYR A 409 13.57 2.31 5.44
C TYR A 409 12.56 3.29 4.83
N GLN A 410 11.34 3.36 5.36
CA GLN A 410 10.30 4.27 4.87
C GLN A 410 10.50 5.69 5.41
N ASN A 411 10.07 6.69 4.64
CA ASN A 411 10.13 8.10 5.08
C ASN A 411 9.14 8.37 6.23
N HIS A 412 8.03 7.63 6.27
CA HIS A 412 6.98 7.76 7.28
C HIS A 412 6.68 6.41 7.91
N HIS A 413 6.47 6.41 9.23
CA HIS A 413 6.17 5.20 10.01
C HIS A 413 4.73 5.21 10.53
N TRP A 414 3.78 5.69 9.71
CA TRP A 414 2.35 5.67 10.07
C TRP A 414 1.80 4.25 10.07
N ARG A 415 2.19 3.41 9.12
CA ARG A 415 1.78 2.00 9.01
C ARG A 415 2.73 1.11 9.81
N ILE A 416 2.24 0.53 10.89
CA ILE A 416 3.03 -0.38 11.73
C ILE A 416 3.34 -1.67 10.97
N TYR A 417 4.55 -2.19 11.18
CA TYR A 417 4.99 -3.46 10.60
C TYR A 417 3.98 -4.59 10.87
N TYR A 418 3.65 -5.32 9.82
CA TYR A 418 2.89 -6.56 9.87
C TYR A 418 3.52 -7.58 8.91
N ASP A 419 3.33 -8.87 9.20
CA ASP A 419 3.80 -9.93 8.33
C ASP A 419 2.72 -10.27 7.31
N ASP A 420 2.89 -9.77 6.09
CA ASP A 420 1.95 -9.96 4.98
C ASP A 420 1.83 -11.41 4.48
N ARG A 421 2.61 -12.35 5.02
CA ARG A 421 2.56 -13.77 4.68
C ARG A 421 1.55 -14.55 5.52
N LEU A 422 1.04 -13.97 6.61
CA LEU A 422 0.07 -14.65 7.48
C LEU A 422 -1.28 -14.80 6.76
N GLN A 423 -1.84 -16.01 6.80
CA GLN A 423 -3.10 -16.35 6.13
C GLN A 423 -4.27 -15.45 6.55
N LYS A 424 -4.27 -14.97 7.80
CA LYS A 424 -5.28 -14.03 8.32
C LYS A 424 -5.36 -12.72 7.53
N HIS A 425 -4.30 -12.33 6.83
CA HIS A 425 -4.25 -11.11 6.02
C HIS A 425 -4.67 -11.34 4.55
N THR A 426 -4.68 -12.59 4.08
CA THR A 426 -5.03 -12.94 2.69
C THR A 426 -6.48 -13.38 2.52
N GLN A 427 -7.23 -13.57 3.63
CA GLN A 427 -8.62 -14.06 3.60
C GLN A 427 -9.62 -13.15 2.86
N PHE A 428 -9.25 -11.89 2.61
CA PHE A 428 -10.07 -10.92 1.88
C PHE A 428 -9.71 -10.80 0.39
N ASN A 429 -8.91 -11.71 -0.16
CA ASN A 429 -8.54 -11.76 -1.59
C ASN A 429 -7.96 -10.44 -2.15
N ASP A 430 -7.15 -9.73 -1.36
CA ASP A 430 -6.62 -8.40 -1.70
C ASP A 430 -7.72 -7.40 -2.10
N GLU A 431 -8.86 -7.43 -1.43
CA GLU A 431 -9.97 -6.50 -1.67
C GLU A 431 -10.42 -5.82 -0.37
N TYR A 432 -10.59 -4.48 -0.43
CA TYR A 432 -11.18 -3.74 0.69
C TYR A 432 -12.70 -3.89 0.65
N ILE A 433 -13.32 -3.94 1.82
CA ILE A 433 -14.76 -4.15 1.92
C ILE A 433 -15.50 -2.83 1.68
N TYR A 434 -15.01 -1.73 2.27
CA TYR A 434 -15.71 -0.45 2.29
C TYR A 434 -14.86 0.67 1.67
N ALA A 435 -15.43 1.40 0.70
CA ALA A 435 -14.80 2.59 0.12
C ALA A 435 -15.06 3.88 0.94
N PHE A 436 -16.06 3.84 1.83
CA PHE A 436 -16.46 4.92 2.75
C PHE A 436 -17.07 4.32 4.03
N THR A 437 -17.14 5.10 5.11
CA THR A 437 -17.67 4.64 6.41
C THR A 437 -19.20 4.76 6.51
N TRP A 438 -19.83 3.93 7.37
CA TRP A 438 -21.27 3.95 7.66
C TRP A 438 -21.57 4.49 9.07
N GLU A 439 -20.72 5.40 9.56
CA GLU A 439 -20.91 6.05 10.86
C GLU A 439 -20.87 7.57 10.71
N ASP A 440 -21.79 8.24 11.41
CA ASP A 440 -21.88 9.70 11.37
C ASP A 440 -20.74 10.36 12.17
N SER A 441 -19.73 10.83 11.44
CA SER A 441 -18.56 11.50 12.01
C SER A 441 -18.89 12.74 12.87
N GLN A 442 -20.01 13.42 12.62
CA GLN A 442 -20.45 14.57 13.43
C GLN A 442 -21.05 14.14 14.77
N VAL A 443 -21.67 12.95 14.82
CA VAL A 443 -22.12 12.36 16.09
C VAL A 443 -20.91 11.98 16.92
N ASP A 444 -19.90 11.37 16.30
CA ASP A 444 -18.66 11.00 16.99
C ASP A 444 -17.95 12.23 17.56
N GLU A 445 -17.83 13.32 16.80
CA GLU A 445 -17.27 14.59 17.29
C GLU A 445 -18.03 15.12 18.52
N ARG A 446 -19.37 15.13 18.48
CA ARG A 446 -20.20 15.60 19.60
C ARG A 446 -20.11 14.73 20.85
N LEU A 447 -19.99 13.41 20.68
CA LEU A 447 -19.95 12.44 21.78
C LEU A 447 -18.55 12.33 22.40
N LEU A 448 -17.51 12.27 21.54
CA LEU A 448 -16.15 12.02 21.97
C LEU A 448 -15.46 13.29 22.45
N LYS A 449 -15.64 14.43 21.76
CA LYS A 449 -14.98 15.72 22.08
C LYS A 449 -13.48 15.53 22.33
N LEU A 450 -12.77 15.02 21.34
CA LEU A 450 -11.36 14.68 21.49
C LEU A 450 -10.50 15.95 21.66
N GLY A 451 -9.50 15.86 22.53
CA GLY A 451 -8.52 16.91 22.80
C GLY A 451 -7.08 16.43 22.63
N ALA A 452 -6.13 17.34 22.82
CA ALA A 452 -4.71 17.10 22.56
C ALA A 452 -4.07 15.99 23.42
N ASP A 453 -4.67 15.64 24.56
CA ASP A 453 -4.19 14.57 25.45
C ASP A 453 -4.82 13.20 25.17
N ASP A 454 -5.73 13.12 24.19
CA ASP A 454 -6.44 11.87 23.90
C ASP A 454 -5.60 10.88 23.10
N VAL A 455 -5.68 9.62 23.51
CA VAL A 455 -5.10 8.47 22.83
C VAL A 455 -6.26 7.57 22.42
N VAL A 456 -6.53 7.56 21.12
CA VAL A 456 -7.72 6.93 20.54
C VAL A 456 -7.34 5.60 19.92
N LEU A 457 -8.07 4.54 20.23
CA LEU A 457 -8.10 3.30 19.45
C LEU A 457 -9.39 3.29 18.62
N ALA A 458 -9.33 3.02 17.32
CA ALA A 458 -10.51 2.96 16.48
C ALA A 458 -10.32 1.95 15.33
N ILE A 459 -11.40 1.28 14.94
CA ILE A 459 -11.41 0.45 13.72
C ILE A 459 -11.19 1.34 12.50
N THR A 460 -10.31 0.93 11.58
CA THR A 460 -9.95 1.74 10.41
C THR A 460 -11.12 1.92 9.45
N SER A 461 -11.79 0.81 9.07
CA SER A 461 -12.81 0.82 8.01
C SER A 461 -12.24 1.49 6.74
N ALA A 462 -12.96 2.41 6.10
CA ALA A 462 -12.45 3.18 4.96
C ALA A 462 -11.47 4.32 5.34
N GLY A 463 -11.23 4.55 6.64
CA GLY A 463 -10.35 5.60 7.16
C GLY A 463 -11.01 6.98 7.35
N ASP A 464 -12.28 7.16 6.98
CA ASP A 464 -12.95 8.48 7.03
C ASP A 464 -13.08 9.01 8.46
N ASN A 465 -13.50 8.16 9.41
CA ASN A 465 -13.62 8.52 10.82
C ASN A 465 -12.25 8.78 11.45
N ILE A 466 -11.22 8.02 11.06
CA ILE A 466 -9.84 8.23 11.51
C ILE A 466 -9.35 9.64 11.16
N LEU A 467 -9.65 10.09 9.94
CA LEU A 467 -9.32 11.45 9.49
C LEU A 467 -10.17 12.50 10.19
N SER A 468 -11.43 12.22 10.49
CA SER A 468 -12.28 13.08 11.33
C SER A 468 -11.75 13.21 12.75
N TYR A 469 -11.21 12.14 13.33
CA TYR A 469 -10.55 12.20 14.64
C TYR A 469 -9.24 13.00 14.57
N ALA A 470 -8.45 12.80 13.51
CA ALA A 470 -7.22 13.58 13.29
C ALA A 470 -7.50 15.10 13.18
N MET A 471 -8.67 15.48 12.65
CA MET A 471 -9.12 16.87 12.62
C MET A 471 -9.34 17.49 14.00
N GLN A 472 -9.51 16.69 15.05
CA GLN A 472 -9.57 17.17 16.45
C GLN A 472 -8.19 17.25 17.11
N SER A 473 -7.12 16.84 16.41
CA SER A 473 -5.73 16.89 16.86
C SER A 473 -5.44 16.16 18.18
N PRO A 474 -5.89 14.89 18.36
CA PRO A 474 -5.51 14.09 19.52
C PRO A 474 -4.01 13.78 19.54
N ALA A 475 -3.46 13.43 20.71
CA ALA A 475 -2.06 13.03 20.85
C ALA A 475 -1.73 11.84 19.96
N ARG A 476 -2.64 10.87 19.85
CA ARG A 476 -2.42 9.63 19.10
C ARG A 476 -3.70 8.96 18.64
N ILE A 477 -3.66 8.35 17.46
CA ILE A 477 -4.74 7.52 16.92
C ILE A 477 -4.16 6.17 16.49
N HIS A 478 -4.66 5.09 17.07
CA HIS A 478 -4.43 3.71 16.67
C HIS A 478 -5.60 3.27 15.79
N ALA A 479 -5.42 3.35 14.47
CA ALA A 479 -6.35 2.79 13.49
C ALA A 479 -6.07 1.29 13.34
N VAL A 480 -7.08 0.43 13.52
CA VAL A 480 -6.91 -1.02 13.53
C VAL A 480 -7.81 -1.69 12.49
N ASP A 481 -7.24 -2.55 11.66
CA ASP A 481 -8.01 -3.39 10.74
C ASP A 481 -7.26 -4.70 10.46
N LEU A 482 -7.99 -5.81 10.35
CA LEU A 482 -7.40 -7.09 9.97
C LEU A 482 -7.05 -7.12 8.47
N ASN A 483 -7.84 -6.44 7.65
CA ASN A 483 -7.70 -6.42 6.20
C ASN A 483 -6.62 -5.40 5.79
N PRO A 484 -5.49 -5.84 5.20
CA PRO A 484 -4.42 -4.92 4.80
C PRO A 484 -4.88 -3.86 3.80
N THR A 485 -5.86 -4.18 2.95
CA THR A 485 -6.32 -3.33 1.86
C THR A 485 -7.18 -2.16 2.32
N GLN A 486 -7.97 -2.33 3.39
CA GLN A 486 -8.63 -1.22 4.09
C GLN A 486 -7.60 -0.22 4.60
N ASN A 487 -6.57 -0.73 5.26
CA ASN A 487 -5.48 0.11 5.72
C ASN A 487 -4.66 0.72 4.55
N HIS A 488 -4.56 0.09 3.39
CA HIS A 488 -3.95 0.69 2.18
C HIS A 488 -4.76 1.90 1.67
N LEU A 489 -6.08 1.90 1.83
CA LEU A 489 -6.94 3.04 1.48
C LEU A 489 -6.75 4.22 2.44
N LEU A 490 -6.68 3.97 3.75
CA LEU A 490 -6.31 5.01 4.71
C LEU A 490 -4.92 5.58 4.40
N GLU A 491 -3.95 4.73 4.13
CA GLU A 491 -2.59 5.14 3.80
C GLU A 491 -2.51 5.99 2.53
N LEU A 492 -3.31 5.66 1.50
CA LEU A 492 -3.44 6.47 0.30
C LEU A 492 -4.02 7.87 0.59
N LYS A 493 -5.04 7.96 1.45
CA LYS A 493 -5.64 9.24 1.87
C LYS A 493 -4.61 10.11 2.60
N VAL A 494 -3.86 9.53 3.53
CA VAL A 494 -2.81 10.22 4.31
C VAL A 494 -1.66 10.69 3.41
N ALA A 495 -1.19 9.83 2.51
CA ALA A 495 -0.19 10.19 1.50
C ALA A 495 -0.68 11.35 0.61
N SER A 496 -1.97 11.35 0.25
CA SER A 496 -2.57 12.38 -0.58
C SER A 496 -2.66 13.73 0.12
N TYR A 497 -2.99 13.79 1.42
CA TYR A 497 -2.89 15.05 2.19
C TYR A 497 -1.46 15.59 2.22
N THR A 498 -0.47 14.70 2.32
CA THR A 498 0.93 15.09 2.44
C THR A 498 1.52 15.61 1.13
N ALA A 499 1.10 15.04 -0.01
CA ALA A 499 1.76 15.26 -1.30
C ALA A 499 0.94 16.00 -2.36
N LEU A 500 -0.39 16.05 -2.23
CA LEU A 500 -1.28 16.54 -3.29
C LEU A 500 -1.97 17.87 -2.92
N PRO A 501 -2.13 18.79 -3.88
CA PRO A 501 -3.02 19.93 -3.72
C PRO A 501 -4.48 19.46 -3.59
N TYR A 502 -5.32 20.34 -3.04
CA TYR A 502 -6.72 20.00 -2.75
C TYR A 502 -7.50 19.51 -3.98
N GLU A 503 -7.24 20.06 -5.17
CA GLU A 503 -7.96 19.67 -6.39
C GLU A 503 -7.65 18.23 -6.84
N ASP A 504 -6.39 17.80 -6.75
CA ASP A 504 -6.03 16.40 -7.06
C ASP A 504 -6.58 15.46 -5.97
N PHE A 505 -6.56 15.89 -4.71
CA PHE A 505 -7.16 15.18 -3.59
C PHE A 505 -8.69 15.01 -3.77
N TRP A 506 -9.38 16.07 -4.18
CA TRP A 506 -10.82 16.05 -4.44
C TRP A 506 -11.18 15.13 -5.60
N LYS A 507 -10.41 15.13 -6.70
CA LYS A 507 -10.65 14.18 -7.79
C LYS A 507 -10.58 12.73 -7.28
N LEU A 508 -9.57 12.40 -6.48
CA LEU A 508 -9.40 11.04 -5.96
C LEU A 508 -10.53 10.59 -5.02
N PHE A 509 -10.94 11.42 -4.06
CA PHE A 509 -11.86 11.00 -2.99
C PHE A 509 -13.18 11.76 -2.95
N GLY A 510 -13.35 12.83 -3.71
CA GLY A 510 -14.64 13.47 -3.96
C GLY A 510 -15.30 12.82 -5.18
N ASP A 511 -14.64 12.93 -6.34
CA ASP A 511 -15.15 12.39 -7.60
C ASP A 511 -14.93 10.87 -7.72
N GLY A 512 -14.03 10.31 -6.90
CA GLY A 512 -13.67 8.89 -6.95
C GLY A 512 -12.80 8.52 -8.15
N LYS A 513 -12.29 9.50 -8.92
CA LYS A 513 -11.63 9.31 -10.21
C LYS A 513 -10.52 10.31 -10.45
N HIS A 514 -9.43 9.85 -11.04
CA HIS A 514 -8.34 10.71 -11.46
C HIS A 514 -7.65 10.14 -12.70
N PRO A 515 -7.65 10.84 -13.85
CA PRO A 515 -7.08 10.32 -15.10
C PRO A 515 -5.57 10.07 -14.98
N ASP A 516 -4.85 10.93 -14.27
CA ASP A 516 -3.39 10.80 -14.08
C ASP A 516 -2.99 10.10 -12.78
N PHE A 517 -3.86 9.25 -12.19
CA PHE A 517 -3.58 8.61 -10.89
C PHE A 517 -2.25 7.86 -10.87
N ARG A 518 -1.92 7.12 -11.95
CA ARG A 518 -0.64 6.40 -12.06
C ARG A 518 0.56 7.33 -11.95
N THR A 519 0.50 8.47 -12.63
CA THR A 519 1.56 9.47 -12.64
C THR A 519 1.72 10.09 -11.25
N LEU A 520 0.61 10.43 -10.58
CA LEU A 520 0.63 10.91 -9.19
C LEU A 520 1.20 9.84 -8.25
N LEU A 521 0.82 8.59 -8.43
CA LEU A 521 1.27 7.46 -7.62
C LEU A 521 2.79 7.32 -7.66
N LEU A 522 3.40 7.38 -8.84
CA LEU A 522 4.85 7.27 -9.02
C LEU A 522 5.58 8.54 -8.57
N ASN A 523 5.14 9.71 -9.05
CA ASN A 523 5.91 10.96 -8.95
C ASN A 523 5.72 11.70 -7.63
N LYS A 524 4.60 11.49 -6.93
CA LYS A 524 4.24 12.25 -5.73
C LYS A 524 3.92 11.39 -4.51
N LEU A 525 3.17 10.29 -4.68
CA LEU A 525 2.67 9.50 -3.54
C LEU A 525 3.64 8.41 -3.08
N SER A 526 4.47 7.85 -3.98
CA SER A 526 5.39 6.75 -3.67
C SER A 526 6.32 6.97 -2.47
N PRO A 527 6.80 8.19 -2.13
CA PRO A 527 7.61 8.41 -0.93
C PRO A 527 6.83 8.34 0.38
N HIS A 528 5.50 8.37 0.31
CA HIS A 528 4.59 8.43 1.45
C HIS A 528 3.78 7.15 1.66
N LEU A 529 4.09 6.10 0.90
CA LEU A 529 3.44 4.80 0.96
C LEU A 529 4.45 3.72 1.36
N SER A 530 4.00 2.78 2.18
CA SER A 530 4.66 1.50 2.37
C SER A 530 4.71 0.73 1.06
N SER A 531 5.73 -0.11 0.90
CA SER A 531 5.92 -0.86 -0.35
C SER A 531 4.71 -1.72 -0.73
N ARG A 532 4.00 -2.30 0.26
CA ARG A 532 2.78 -3.08 0.02
C ARG A 532 1.61 -2.22 -0.45
N ALA A 533 1.36 -1.09 0.19
CA ALA A 533 0.32 -0.15 -0.24
C ALA A 533 0.62 0.37 -1.65
N PHE A 534 1.87 0.71 -1.94
CA PHE A 534 2.29 1.15 -3.26
C PHE A 534 2.09 0.07 -4.35
N GLN A 535 2.51 -1.18 -4.10
CA GLN A 535 2.27 -2.31 -5.01
C GLN A 535 0.78 -2.53 -5.27
N TYR A 536 -0.04 -2.46 -4.21
CA TYR A 536 -1.47 -2.60 -4.30
C TYR A 536 -2.09 -1.55 -5.23
N TRP A 537 -1.79 -0.27 -5.00
CA TRP A 537 -2.35 0.81 -5.80
C TRP A 537 -1.81 0.86 -7.23
N LEU A 538 -0.57 0.40 -7.46
CA LEU A 538 0.00 0.28 -8.80
C LEU A 538 -0.71 -0.81 -9.61
N LYS A 539 -1.03 -1.95 -9.00
CA LYS A 539 -1.86 -3.01 -9.61
C LYS A 539 -3.29 -2.53 -9.88
N ASN A 540 -3.81 -1.67 -9.00
CA ASN A 540 -5.20 -1.20 -9.01
C ASN A 540 -5.38 0.23 -9.55
N VAL A 541 -4.47 0.71 -10.42
CA VAL A 541 -4.58 2.04 -11.05
C VAL A 541 -5.94 2.26 -11.72
N HIS A 542 -6.49 1.20 -12.32
CA HIS A 542 -7.77 1.22 -13.01
C HIS A 542 -8.96 1.64 -12.14
N VAL A 543 -8.85 1.54 -10.81
CA VAL A 543 -9.89 1.99 -9.87
C VAL A 543 -10.19 3.48 -10.09
N PHE A 544 -9.18 4.31 -10.32
CA PHE A 544 -9.35 5.75 -10.48
C PHE A 544 -9.37 6.21 -11.94
N THR A 545 -8.78 5.44 -12.87
CA THR A 545 -8.64 5.84 -14.28
C THR A 545 -9.74 5.29 -15.20
N ASN A 546 -10.57 4.35 -14.73
CA ASN A 546 -11.63 3.77 -15.55
C ASN A 546 -12.78 4.75 -15.80
N ASN A 547 -12.88 5.22 -17.05
CA ASN A 547 -13.93 6.15 -17.48
C ASN A 547 -15.34 5.52 -17.49
N LYS A 548 -15.47 4.19 -17.60
CA LYS A 548 -16.76 3.50 -17.72
C LYS A 548 -17.44 3.20 -16.37
N GLY A 549 -16.66 3.10 -15.28
CA GLY A 549 -17.17 2.82 -13.93
C GLY A 549 -17.52 4.09 -13.14
N TYR A 550 -17.90 3.95 -11.87
CA TYR A 550 -18.02 5.09 -10.93
C TYR A 550 -16.78 5.27 -10.05
N GLY A 551 -15.62 4.82 -10.53
CA GLY A 551 -14.35 4.98 -9.82
C GLY A 551 -14.32 4.21 -8.49
N LEU A 552 -13.68 4.81 -7.48
CA LEU A 552 -13.49 4.26 -6.13
C LEU A 552 -14.78 3.75 -5.47
N TYR A 553 -15.92 4.40 -5.73
CA TYR A 553 -17.20 4.07 -5.08
C TYR A 553 -17.98 2.94 -5.76
N ASP A 554 -17.46 2.37 -6.86
CA ASP A 554 -17.99 1.16 -7.52
C ASP A 554 -16.97 0.01 -7.51
N THR A 555 -16.10 0.00 -6.50
CA THR A 555 -15.08 -1.03 -6.23
C THR A 555 -15.15 -1.50 -4.77
N GLY A 556 -14.37 -2.52 -4.42
CA GLY A 556 -14.46 -3.17 -3.11
C GLY A 556 -15.73 -3.99 -2.89
N GLY A 557 -15.91 -4.52 -1.69
CA GLY A 557 -17.11 -5.29 -1.31
C GLY A 557 -18.42 -4.51 -1.44
N SER A 558 -18.42 -3.23 -1.06
CA SER A 558 -19.59 -2.34 -1.11
C SER A 558 -20.18 -2.17 -2.52
N ARG A 559 -19.39 -2.44 -3.58
CA ARG A 559 -19.89 -2.39 -4.97
C ARG A 559 -21.08 -3.33 -5.18
N HIS A 560 -21.13 -4.47 -4.49
CA HIS A 560 -22.17 -5.49 -4.72
C HIS A 560 -23.54 -4.96 -4.28
N ALA A 561 -23.63 -4.32 -3.12
CA ALA A 561 -24.84 -3.66 -2.65
C ALA A 561 -25.26 -2.50 -3.58
N ILE A 562 -24.31 -1.65 -3.96
CA ILE A 562 -24.56 -0.49 -4.85
C ILE A 562 -25.07 -0.96 -6.23
N ARG A 563 -24.45 -1.99 -6.81
CA ARG A 563 -24.87 -2.56 -8.10
C ARG A 563 -26.21 -3.26 -8.02
N CYS A 564 -26.50 -3.97 -6.92
CA CYS A 564 -27.82 -4.57 -6.68
C CYS A 564 -28.91 -3.50 -6.64
N PHE A 565 -28.71 -2.41 -5.88
CA PHE A 565 -29.62 -1.27 -5.84
C PHE A 565 -29.83 -0.63 -7.22
N LYS A 566 -28.76 -0.39 -7.98
CA LYS A 566 -28.83 0.15 -9.35
C LYS A 566 -29.57 -0.80 -10.31
N TRP A 567 -29.46 -2.11 -10.12
CA TRP A 567 -30.16 -3.10 -10.92
C TRP A 567 -31.66 -3.15 -10.58
N LEU A 568 -32.01 -3.18 -9.28
CA LEU A 568 -33.39 -3.15 -8.81
C LEU A 568 -34.12 -1.89 -9.30
N THR A 569 -33.50 -0.72 -9.16
CA THR A 569 -34.08 0.54 -9.63
C THR A 569 -34.30 0.59 -11.14
N ARG A 570 -33.51 -0.13 -11.94
CA ARG A 570 -33.75 -0.27 -13.39
C ARG A 570 -34.90 -1.22 -13.69
N ILE A 571 -34.99 -2.36 -13.00
CA ILE A 571 -36.07 -3.35 -13.18
C ILE A 571 -37.44 -2.77 -12.84
N PHE A 572 -37.52 -2.05 -11.72
CA PHE A 572 -38.78 -1.43 -11.29
C PHE A 572 -39.06 -0.08 -11.97
N GLY A 573 -38.24 0.36 -12.92
CA GLY A 573 -38.43 1.64 -13.62
C GLY A 573 -38.20 2.89 -12.77
N CYS A 574 -37.65 2.75 -11.55
CA CYS A 574 -37.42 3.83 -10.59
C CYS A 574 -36.13 4.61 -10.82
N ALA A 575 -35.33 4.29 -11.84
CA ALA A 575 -34.05 4.98 -12.10
C ALA A 575 -34.23 6.50 -12.32
N GLY A 576 -35.28 6.91 -13.03
CA GLY A 576 -35.65 8.33 -13.17
C GLY A 576 -36.05 8.96 -11.84
N ALA A 577 -36.82 8.23 -11.02
CA ALA A 577 -37.24 8.68 -9.70
C ALA A 577 -36.06 8.92 -8.74
N VAL A 578 -35.01 8.10 -8.81
CA VAL A 578 -33.77 8.31 -8.02
C VAL A 578 -33.06 9.60 -8.47
N LYS A 579 -33.05 9.89 -9.78
CA LYS A 579 -32.49 11.15 -10.29
C LYS A 579 -33.31 12.35 -9.81
N ASP A 580 -34.64 12.27 -9.90
CA ASP A 580 -35.54 13.31 -9.41
C ASP A 580 -35.37 13.52 -7.90
N PHE A 581 -35.27 12.43 -7.13
CA PHE A 581 -35.05 12.43 -5.69
C PHE A 581 -33.77 13.18 -5.29
N LEU A 582 -32.68 12.96 -6.01
CA LEU A 582 -31.42 13.68 -5.81
C LEU A 582 -31.44 15.14 -6.32
N ALA A 583 -32.40 15.50 -7.18
CA ALA A 583 -32.56 16.85 -7.72
C ALA A 583 -33.53 17.73 -6.91
N THR A 584 -34.18 17.17 -5.88
CA THR A 584 -35.10 17.89 -4.99
C THR A 584 -34.42 19.08 -4.29
N LYS A 585 -35.19 20.15 -4.09
CA LYS A 585 -34.71 21.36 -3.37
C LYS A 585 -35.20 21.40 -1.94
N THR A 586 -36.31 20.72 -1.65
CA THR A 586 -36.94 20.70 -0.34
C THR A 586 -37.18 19.28 0.16
N LEU A 587 -37.20 19.14 1.48
CA LEU A 587 -37.46 17.85 2.13
C LEU A 587 -38.87 17.33 1.80
N ASN A 588 -39.85 18.21 1.59
CA ASN A 588 -41.21 17.81 1.23
C ASN A 588 -41.29 17.15 -0.15
N GLU A 589 -40.59 17.70 -1.15
CA GLU A 589 -40.47 17.08 -2.48
C GLU A 589 -39.80 15.70 -2.38
N GLN A 590 -38.76 15.59 -1.56
CA GLN A 590 -38.05 14.33 -1.31
C GLN A 590 -38.99 13.26 -0.72
N ARG A 591 -39.78 13.63 0.28
CA ARG A 591 -40.78 12.75 0.92
C ARG A 591 -41.83 12.26 -0.06
N GLU A 592 -42.35 13.16 -0.90
CA GLU A 592 -43.34 12.79 -1.92
C GLU A 592 -42.77 11.73 -2.89
N ILE A 593 -41.56 11.94 -3.40
CA ILE A 593 -40.91 10.99 -4.31
C ILE A 593 -40.58 9.67 -3.61
N TRP A 594 -40.15 9.71 -2.34
CA TRP A 594 -39.90 8.51 -1.54
C TRP A 594 -41.15 7.63 -1.47
N HIS A 595 -42.27 8.16 -0.97
CA HIS A 595 -43.50 7.40 -0.77
C HIS A 595 -44.13 6.92 -2.07
N THR A 596 -44.13 7.75 -3.11
CA THR A 596 -44.84 7.46 -4.35
C THR A 596 -44.07 6.56 -5.30
N LYS A 597 -42.74 6.70 -5.39
CA LYS A 597 -41.93 6.06 -6.44
C LYS A 597 -40.84 5.12 -5.94
N ILE A 598 -40.09 5.48 -4.89
CA ILE A 598 -38.88 4.72 -4.49
C ILE A 598 -39.22 3.63 -3.47
N ARG A 599 -39.92 4.00 -2.39
CA ARG A 599 -40.29 3.11 -1.29
C ARG A 599 -41.06 1.87 -1.76
N PRO A 600 -42.08 1.96 -2.64
CA PRO A 600 -42.84 0.77 -3.06
C PRO A 600 -42.01 -0.26 -3.82
N ALA A 601 -40.95 0.17 -4.52
CA ALA A 601 -40.07 -0.71 -5.29
C ALA A 601 -38.97 -1.31 -4.40
N LEU A 602 -38.24 -0.47 -3.67
CA LEU A 602 -37.13 -0.88 -2.81
C LEU A 602 -37.63 -1.70 -1.63
N LEU A 603 -38.71 -1.22 -1.01
CA LEU A 603 -39.42 -1.89 0.05
C LEU A 603 -40.69 -2.56 -0.52
N SER A 604 -40.52 -3.42 -1.53
CA SER A 604 -41.50 -4.48 -1.85
C SER A 604 -41.24 -5.80 -1.08
N LYS A 605 -42.31 -6.45 -0.59
CA LYS A 605 -42.20 -7.70 0.19
C LYS A 605 -41.47 -8.83 -0.58
N LEU A 606 -41.57 -8.81 -1.91
CA LEU A 606 -40.89 -9.76 -2.79
C LEU A 606 -39.36 -9.59 -2.73
N VAL A 607 -38.86 -8.35 -2.86
CA VAL A 607 -37.41 -8.05 -2.83
C VAL A 607 -36.82 -8.39 -1.46
N SER A 608 -37.52 -8.04 -0.37
CA SER A 608 -37.07 -8.37 0.98
C SER A 608 -36.96 -9.88 1.22
N THR A 609 -37.95 -10.64 0.73
CA THR A 609 -38.03 -12.08 1.00
C THR A 609 -37.04 -12.87 0.13
N VAL A 610 -36.84 -12.46 -1.13
CA VAL A 610 -36.06 -13.23 -2.10
C VAL A 610 -34.58 -12.83 -2.11
N VAL A 611 -34.26 -11.54 -1.91
CA VAL A 611 -32.89 -11.02 -2.09
C VAL A 611 -32.24 -10.71 -0.74
N VAL A 612 -32.87 -9.86 0.08
CA VAL A 612 -32.21 -9.29 1.27
C VAL A 612 -32.18 -10.26 2.45
N SER A 613 -33.12 -11.21 2.53
CA SER A 613 -33.18 -12.19 3.63
C SER A 613 -32.16 -13.33 3.52
N GLN A 614 -31.37 -13.40 2.44
CA GLN A 614 -30.35 -14.44 2.26
C GLN A 614 -29.08 -14.11 3.05
N GLU A 615 -28.61 -15.03 3.91
CA GLU A 615 -27.40 -14.84 4.74
C GLU A 615 -26.15 -14.55 3.89
N SER A 616 -26.01 -15.20 2.74
CA SER A 616 -24.89 -14.95 1.81
C SER A 616 -24.90 -13.53 1.25
N PHE A 617 -26.07 -12.96 1.00
CA PHE A 617 -26.22 -11.57 0.55
C PHE A 617 -25.92 -10.58 1.69
N LEU A 618 -26.47 -10.82 2.88
CA LEU A 618 -26.22 -10.00 4.07
C LEU A 618 -24.73 -9.92 4.41
N TRP A 619 -24.02 -11.05 4.36
CA TRP A 619 -22.57 -11.08 4.55
C TRP A 619 -21.80 -10.46 3.38
N SER A 620 -22.04 -10.92 2.15
CA SER A 620 -21.21 -10.54 0.99
C SER A 620 -21.46 -9.11 0.49
N ALA A 621 -22.66 -8.57 0.71
CA ALA A 621 -23.04 -7.23 0.22
C ALA A 621 -23.11 -6.18 1.34
N LEU A 622 -23.50 -6.56 2.56
CA LEU A 622 -23.72 -5.65 3.68
C LEU A 622 -22.79 -5.90 4.88
N GLY A 623 -21.96 -6.95 4.85
CA GLY A 623 -21.02 -7.27 5.91
C GLY A 623 -21.65 -7.68 7.24
N VAL A 624 -22.93 -8.10 7.25
CA VAL A 624 -23.69 -8.42 8.48
C VAL A 624 -23.44 -9.87 8.92
N PRO A 625 -22.83 -10.13 10.09
CA PRO A 625 -22.60 -11.49 10.60
C PRO A 625 -23.89 -12.14 11.15
N LYS A 626 -23.85 -13.48 11.31
CA LYS A 626 -24.96 -14.28 11.84
C LYS A 626 -25.41 -13.85 13.24
N ASN A 627 -24.46 -13.52 14.12
CA ASN A 627 -24.77 -13.11 15.50
C ASN A 627 -25.44 -11.74 15.55
N GLN A 628 -25.00 -10.80 14.72
CA GLN A 628 -25.63 -9.50 14.57
C GLN A 628 -27.06 -9.62 14.01
N LEU A 629 -27.30 -10.55 13.08
CA LEU A 629 -28.64 -10.90 12.58
C LEU A 629 -29.54 -11.45 13.70
N ALA A 630 -29.03 -12.37 14.52
CA ALA A 630 -29.78 -12.95 15.63
C ALA A 630 -30.22 -11.90 16.66
N MET A 631 -29.42 -10.84 16.87
CA MET A 631 -29.77 -9.76 17.80
C MET A 631 -31.01 -8.98 17.38
N PHE A 632 -31.09 -8.50 16.14
CA PHE A 632 -32.29 -7.76 15.72
C PHE A 632 -33.47 -8.67 15.39
N GLU A 633 -33.26 -9.97 15.10
CA GLU A 633 -34.34 -10.96 15.11
C GLU A 633 -34.98 -11.06 16.50
N SER A 634 -34.15 -11.15 17.54
CA SER A 634 -34.60 -11.19 18.94
C SER A 634 -35.39 -9.94 19.31
N ASP A 635 -34.84 -8.75 19.03
CA ASP A 635 -35.54 -7.47 19.29
C ASP A 635 -36.89 -7.38 18.54
N HIS A 636 -36.95 -7.85 17.30
CA HIS A 636 -38.20 -7.91 16.54
C HIS A 636 -39.23 -8.86 17.18
N TYR A 637 -38.80 -10.05 17.61
CA TYR A 637 -39.67 -11.04 18.22
C TYR A 637 -40.20 -10.61 19.60
N GLU A 638 -39.45 -9.79 20.31
CA GLU A 638 -39.84 -9.21 21.60
C GLU A 638 -40.64 -7.91 21.47
N SER A 639 -40.68 -7.30 20.28
CA SER A 639 -41.37 -6.02 20.06
C SER A 639 -42.89 -6.10 20.24
N ASP A 640 -43.50 -4.98 20.63
CA ASP A 640 -44.96 -4.82 20.70
C ASP A 640 -45.65 -5.09 19.36
N ALA A 641 -44.94 -4.96 18.23
CA ALA A 641 -45.48 -5.26 16.91
C ALA A 641 -45.76 -6.77 16.69
N VAL A 642 -45.11 -7.64 17.48
CA VAL A 642 -45.27 -9.10 17.43
C VAL A 642 -45.97 -9.65 18.68
N LYS A 643 -45.64 -9.12 19.88
CA LYS A 643 -46.20 -9.58 21.16
C LYS A 643 -47.34 -8.73 21.70
N GLY A 644 -47.57 -7.54 21.14
CA GLY A 644 -48.61 -6.64 21.60
C GLY A 644 -50.03 -7.19 21.39
N PRO A 645 -51.03 -6.55 21.99
CA PRO A 645 -52.42 -7.03 21.97
C PRO A 645 -53.03 -7.12 20.55
N ASN A 646 -52.47 -6.36 19.60
CA ASN A 646 -52.83 -6.41 18.17
C ASN A 646 -51.55 -6.57 17.32
N PRO A 647 -51.08 -7.79 17.03
CA PRO A 647 -49.83 -8.01 16.30
C PRO A 647 -49.95 -7.56 14.85
N ILE A 648 -49.06 -6.65 14.44
CA ILE A 648 -49.01 -6.06 13.09
C ILE A 648 -47.94 -6.76 12.23
N SER A 649 -47.03 -7.52 12.85
CA SER A 649 -45.93 -8.21 12.17
C SER A 649 -45.83 -9.69 12.55
N ARG A 650 -45.24 -10.49 11.64
CA ARG A 650 -45.04 -11.92 11.85
C ARG A 650 -43.69 -12.20 12.52
N LYS A 651 -43.65 -13.26 13.32
CA LYS A 651 -42.43 -13.80 13.92
C LYS A 651 -41.62 -14.62 12.89
N THR A 652 -41.09 -13.96 11.86
CA THR A 652 -40.21 -14.57 10.85
C THR A 652 -38.99 -13.70 10.59
N ARG A 653 -37.85 -14.32 10.25
CA ARG A 653 -36.62 -13.61 9.85
C ARG A 653 -36.87 -12.57 8.77
N SER A 654 -37.58 -12.95 7.71
CA SER A 654 -37.89 -12.03 6.61
C SER A 654 -38.64 -10.79 7.05
N HIS A 655 -39.53 -10.89 8.05
CA HIS A 655 -40.24 -9.75 8.62
C HIS A 655 -39.36 -8.93 9.57
N ALA A 656 -38.43 -9.57 10.31
CA ALA A 656 -37.46 -8.87 11.14
C ALA A 656 -36.51 -8.01 10.29
N VAL A 657 -35.86 -8.61 9.27
CA VAL A 657 -35.00 -7.90 8.31
C VAL A 657 -35.77 -6.78 7.61
N TRP A 658 -37.00 -7.07 7.19
CA TRP A 658 -37.86 -6.08 6.55
C TRP A 658 -38.16 -4.89 7.44
N ARG A 659 -38.55 -5.16 8.68
CA ARG A 659 -38.89 -4.12 9.63
C ARG A 659 -37.66 -3.28 9.97
N TYR A 660 -36.51 -3.93 10.15
CA TYR A 660 -35.23 -3.25 10.33
C TYR A 660 -34.92 -2.31 9.17
N MET A 661 -35.10 -2.74 7.92
CA MET A 661 -34.92 -1.88 6.74
C MET A 661 -35.87 -0.69 6.72
N ILE A 662 -37.15 -0.88 7.07
CA ILE A 662 -38.13 0.22 7.18
C ILE A 662 -37.66 1.23 8.23
N ASP A 663 -37.34 0.76 9.44
CA ASP A 663 -36.94 1.62 10.55
C ASP A 663 -35.58 2.29 10.30
N THR A 664 -34.73 1.73 9.42
CA THR A 664 -33.51 2.38 8.91
C THR A 664 -33.84 3.46 7.86
N LEU A 665 -34.55 3.11 6.79
CA LEU A 665 -34.62 3.92 5.57
C LEU A 665 -35.73 4.97 5.56
N ASP A 666 -36.91 4.65 6.11
CA ASP A 666 -38.04 5.60 6.13
C ASP A 666 -37.66 6.88 6.90
N PRO A 667 -37.13 6.81 8.15
CA PRO A 667 -36.74 8.03 8.88
C PRO A 667 -35.66 8.85 8.16
N VAL A 668 -34.70 8.19 7.51
CA VAL A 668 -33.63 8.87 6.77
C VAL A 668 -34.20 9.69 5.62
N ALA A 669 -35.13 9.12 4.84
CA ALA A 669 -35.80 9.83 3.76
C ALA A 669 -36.75 10.94 4.25
N GLU A 670 -37.32 10.77 5.46
CA GLU A 670 -38.23 11.73 6.08
C GLU A 670 -37.53 12.92 6.74
N GLU A 671 -36.41 12.70 7.43
CA GLU A 671 -35.78 13.69 8.32
C GLU A 671 -34.51 14.31 7.72
N THR A 672 -33.83 13.62 6.79
CA THR A 672 -32.57 14.09 6.23
C THR A 672 -32.66 14.34 4.73
N HIS A 673 -32.28 15.54 4.30
CA HIS A 673 -32.22 15.85 2.87
C HIS A 673 -30.97 15.20 2.25
N ILE A 674 -31.17 14.18 1.42
CA ILE A 674 -30.10 13.29 0.97
C ILE A 674 -29.08 14.02 0.09
N ALA A 675 -29.57 14.75 -0.91
CA ALA A 675 -28.72 15.46 -1.85
C ALA A 675 -27.82 16.53 -1.20
N THR A 676 -28.24 17.13 -0.10
CA THR A 676 -27.57 18.31 0.48
C THR A 676 -26.91 18.08 1.83
N ASN A 677 -27.35 17.09 2.61
CA ASN A 677 -26.88 16.89 3.99
C ASN A 677 -26.61 15.42 4.37
N ASN A 678 -26.76 14.46 3.46
CA ASN A 678 -26.50 13.04 3.74
C ASN A 678 -25.49 12.42 2.76
N PRO A 679 -24.18 12.52 3.04
CA PRO A 679 -23.16 12.04 2.11
C PRO A 679 -23.17 10.51 1.93
N TYR A 680 -23.58 9.76 2.96
CA TYR A 680 -23.52 8.30 3.03
C TYR A 680 -24.45 7.62 2.01
N TYR A 681 -25.71 8.05 1.97
CA TYR A 681 -26.67 7.55 0.99
C TYR A 681 -26.48 8.19 -0.38
N MET A 682 -26.07 9.47 -0.43
CA MET A 682 -25.88 10.17 -1.69
C MET A 682 -24.78 9.52 -2.54
N VAL A 683 -23.60 9.25 -1.97
CA VAL A 683 -22.49 8.60 -2.71
C VAL A 683 -22.87 7.20 -3.22
N SER A 684 -23.72 6.48 -2.49
CA SER A 684 -24.21 5.16 -2.91
C SER A 684 -25.08 5.25 -4.17
N MET A 685 -25.79 6.37 -4.38
CA MET A 685 -26.65 6.60 -5.54
C MET A 685 -25.90 7.23 -6.71
N THR A 686 -25.03 8.21 -6.46
CA THR A 686 -24.30 8.98 -7.48
C THR A 686 -22.97 8.34 -7.88
N GLY A 687 -22.34 7.59 -6.98
CA GLY A 687 -20.97 7.10 -7.12
C GLY A 687 -19.89 8.18 -6.98
N GLN A 688 -20.23 9.36 -6.45
CA GLN A 688 -19.31 10.47 -6.18
C GLN A 688 -19.89 11.45 -5.16
N PHE A 689 -19.06 12.13 -4.40
CA PHE A 689 -19.51 13.23 -3.54
C PHE A 689 -19.74 14.52 -4.32
N THR A 690 -20.40 15.48 -3.68
CA THR A 690 -20.54 16.85 -4.22
C THR A 690 -19.85 17.82 -3.28
N ARG A 691 -19.40 18.97 -3.80
CA ARG A 691 -18.79 20.04 -2.98
C ARG A 691 -19.71 20.56 -1.86
N ARG A 692 -21.03 20.32 -1.96
CA ARG A 692 -22.01 20.70 -0.94
C ARG A 692 -22.27 19.60 0.08
N CYS A 693 -22.22 18.34 -0.33
CA CYS A 693 -22.58 17.19 0.48
C CYS A 693 -21.45 16.15 0.40
N HIS A 694 -20.60 16.15 1.42
CA HIS A 694 -19.44 15.28 1.56
C HIS A 694 -19.10 15.08 3.06
N PRO A 695 -18.38 14.02 3.43
CA PRO A 695 -17.85 13.87 4.79
C PRO A 695 -16.85 14.98 5.13
N ASP A 696 -16.70 15.31 6.42
CA ASP A 696 -15.88 16.45 6.87
C ASP A 696 -14.41 16.36 6.46
N TYR A 697 -13.85 15.16 6.30
CA TYR A 697 -12.45 14.99 5.85
C TYR A 697 -12.22 15.49 4.42
N LEU A 698 -13.25 15.50 3.56
CA LEU A 698 -13.13 16.02 2.18
C LEU A 698 -13.21 17.55 2.08
N ALA A 699 -13.49 18.24 3.17
CA ALA A 699 -13.59 19.68 3.18
C ALA A 699 -12.23 20.34 2.91
N GLU A 700 -12.23 21.50 2.23
CA GLU A 700 -11.02 22.29 2.01
C GLU A 700 -10.35 22.70 3.35
N LYS A 701 -11.16 23.05 4.36
CA LYS A 701 -10.68 23.30 5.74
C LYS A 701 -9.91 22.11 6.32
N ALA A 702 -10.34 20.89 6.01
CA ALA A 702 -9.72 19.67 6.52
C ALA A 702 -8.41 19.39 5.80
N HIS A 703 -8.38 19.57 4.48
CA HIS A 703 -7.15 19.51 3.69
C HIS A 703 -6.11 20.54 4.18
N ALA A 704 -6.49 21.80 4.35
CA ALA A 704 -5.58 22.84 4.85
C ALA A 704 -5.02 22.53 6.26
N LYS A 705 -5.76 21.82 7.11
CA LYS A 705 -5.31 21.42 8.45
C LYS A 705 -4.42 20.18 8.41
N LEU A 706 -4.82 19.14 7.70
CA LEU A 706 -4.15 17.83 7.66
C LEU A 706 -2.96 17.76 6.71
N SER A 707 -2.85 18.69 5.75
CA SER A 707 -1.68 18.82 4.88
C SER A 707 -0.48 19.50 5.55
N ARG A 708 -0.60 19.95 6.81
CA ARG A 708 0.50 20.55 7.55
C ARG A 708 1.57 19.50 7.88
N PRO A 709 2.87 19.85 7.83
CA PRO A 709 3.93 18.95 8.27
C PRO A 709 3.68 18.46 9.69
N GLY A 710 3.80 17.15 9.92
CA GLY A 710 3.62 16.51 11.22
C GLY A 710 2.16 16.25 11.63
N ALA A 711 1.16 16.61 10.82
CA ALA A 711 -0.26 16.39 11.16
C ALA A 711 -0.64 14.93 11.45
N PHE A 712 0.13 13.97 10.91
CA PHE A 712 -0.07 12.54 11.10
C PHE A 712 1.01 11.87 11.97
N ASP A 713 1.84 12.63 12.68
CA ASP A 713 2.89 12.06 13.54
C ASP A 713 2.32 11.22 14.69
N GLY A 714 1.07 11.47 15.09
CA GLY A 714 0.31 10.68 16.06
C GLY A 714 -0.48 9.50 15.45
N LEU A 715 -0.49 9.31 14.12
CA LEU A 715 -1.27 8.23 13.49
C LEU A 715 -0.49 6.91 13.45
N ARG A 716 -1.10 5.83 13.93
CA ARG A 716 -0.58 4.47 13.88
C ARG A 716 -1.63 3.55 13.26
N ILE A 717 -1.32 2.99 12.09
CA ILE A 717 -2.18 2.07 11.35
C ILE A 717 -1.70 0.65 11.63
N HIS A 718 -2.51 -0.14 12.31
CA HIS A 718 -2.24 -1.51 12.73
C HIS A 718 -2.98 -2.48 11.81
N THR A 719 -2.26 -3.48 11.31
CA THR A 719 -2.84 -4.57 10.51
C THR A 719 -2.85 -5.84 11.33
N ASP A 720 -3.92 -6.04 12.10
CA ASP A 720 -4.15 -7.13 13.04
C ASP A 720 -5.59 -7.07 13.56
N GLU A 721 -5.99 -8.11 14.29
CA GLU A 721 -7.20 -8.10 15.10
C GLU A 721 -7.10 -7.08 16.24
N ILE A 722 -8.26 -6.52 16.63
CA ILE A 722 -8.34 -5.53 17.71
C ILE A 722 -7.75 -6.04 19.02
N ASP A 723 -7.98 -7.32 19.32
CA ASP A 723 -7.49 -7.99 20.51
C ASP A 723 -5.96 -8.10 20.57
N GLU A 724 -5.32 -8.36 19.43
CA GLU A 724 -3.86 -8.40 19.33
C GLU A 724 -3.25 -7.01 19.55
N VAL A 725 -3.89 -5.97 19.01
CA VAL A 725 -3.41 -4.59 19.15
C VAL A 725 -3.58 -4.11 20.58
N ILE A 726 -4.76 -4.26 21.17
CA ILE A 726 -5.04 -3.87 22.57
C ILE A 726 -4.08 -4.59 23.51
N ASN A 727 -3.78 -5.86 23.27
CA ASN A 727 -2.86 -6.63 24.10
C ASN A 727 -1.41 -6.07 24.07
N ARG A 728 -1.01 -5.37 23.01
CA ARG A 728 0.31 -4.73 22.89
C ARG A 728 0.31 -3.25 23.29
N ILE A 729 -0.83 -2.71 23.71
CA ILE A 729 -0.92 -1.35 24.24
C ILE A 729 -0.65 -1.38 25.75
N ALA A 730 0.22 -0.48 26.18
CA ALA A 730 0.57 -0.32 27.59
C ALA A 730 -0.67 -0.04 28.46
N PRO A 731 -0.74 -0.60 29.69
CA PRO A 731 -1.87 -0.39 30.59
C PRO A 731 -2.14 1.09 30.88
N SER A 732 -3.41 1.45 31.03
CA SER A 732 -3.86 2.81 31.38
C SER A 732 -3.38 3.93 30.45
N THR A 733 -3.17 3.66 29.16
CA THR A 733 -2.75 4.67 28.17
C THR A 733 -3.88 5.15 27.27
N LEU A 734 -4.84 4.28 26.93
CA LEU A 734 -5.97 4.67 26.07
C LEU A 734 -6.93 5.59 26.83
N THR A 735 -7.45 6.60 26.15
CA THR A 735 -8.50 7.48 26.68
C THR A 735 -9.85 7.18 26.05
N VAL A 736 -9.85 6.79 24.77
CA VAL A 736 -11.05 6.46 23.99
C VAL A 736 -10.78 5.20 23.16
N ALA A 737 -11.73 4.28 23.13
CA ALA A 737 -11.76 3.15 22.21
C ALA A 737 -13.08 3.14 21.43
N VAL A 738 -13.01 3.23 20.10
CA VAL A 738 -14.16 3.15 19.19
C VAL A 738 -14.18 1.76 18.56
N VAL A 739 -14.96 0.86 19.16
CA VAL A 739 -15.06 -0.55 18.73
C VAL A 739 -16.21 -0.79 17.75
N MET A 740 -16.98 0.26 17.44
CA MET A 740 -18.11 0.20 16.50
C MET A 740 -19.07 -0.95 16.86
N ASP A 741 -19.50 -1.72 15.87
CA ASP A 741 -20.38 -2.88 16.01
C ASP A 741 -19.64 -4.22 16.09
N SER A 742 -18.31 -4.21 16.28
CA SER A 742 -17.53 -5.45 16.40
C SER A 742 -18.03 -6.33 17.55
N MET A 743 -18.63 -5.73 18.57
CA MET A 743 -19.19 -6.47 19.71
C MET A 743 -20.43 -7.31 19.32
N ASP A 744 -21.17 -6.92 18.28
CA ASP A 744 -22.32 -7.69 17.76
C ASP A 744 -21.89 -8.99 17.08
N TRP A 745 -20.59 -9.14 16.77
CA TRP A 745 -20.06 -10.28 16.04
C TRP A 745 -19.79 -11.47 16.97
N PHE A 746 -19.63 -11.22 18.27
CA PHE A 746 -19.35 -12.27 19.24
C PHE A 746 -20.54 -13.18 19.47
N ASP A 747 -20.23 -14.45 19.70
CA ASP A 747 -21.19 -15.44 20.18
C ASP A 747 -21.51 -15.16 21.66
N PRO A 748 -22.80 -14.98 22.04
CA PRO A 748 -23.21 -14.79 23.43
C PRO A 748 -22.76 -15.90 24.39
N ASP A 749 -22.58 -17.12 23.88
CA ASP A 749 -22.17 -18.29 24.68
C ASP A 749 -20.64 -18.42 24.80
N SER A 750 -19.88 -17.56 24.10
CA SER A 750 -18.42 -17.53 24.13
C SER A 750 -17.85 -16.55 25.16
N SER A 751 -16.70 -16.87 25.73
CA SER A 751 -15.93 -15.99 26.60
C SER A 751 -15.17 -14.87 25.85
N ALA A 752 -15.19 -14.87 24.51
CA ALA A 752 -14.40 -13.96 23.68
C ALA A 752 -14.73 -12.47 23.92
N ALA A 753 -16.01 -12.10 24.04
CA ALA A 753 -16.40 -10.72 24.35
C ALA A 753 -15.88 -10.28 25.72
N ALA A 754 -15.98 -11.14 26.74
CA ALA A 754 -15.46 -10.87 28.08
C ALA A 754 -13.93 -10.71 28.08
N ALA A 755 -13.23 -11.53 27.28
CA ALA A 755 -11.78 -11.42 27.11
C ALA A 755 -11.37 -10.09 26.46
N GLN A 756 -12.05 -9.66 25.39
CA GLN A 756 -11.80 -8.35 24.77
C GLN A 756 -12.10 -7.19 25.73
N ILE A 757 -13.21 -7.25 26.46
CA ILE A 757 -13.59 -6.22 27.45
C ILE A 757 -12.57 -6.15 28.60
N THR A 758 -12.04 -7.28 29.05
CA THR A 758 -10.97 -7.34 30.05
C THR A 758 -9.70 -6.66 29.54
N LYS A 759 -9.30 -6.91 28.29
CA LYS A 759 -8.14 -6.25 27.66
C LYS A 759 -8.37 -4.75 27.50
N LEU A 760 -9.58 -4.32 27.13
CA LEU A 760 -9.97 -2.91 27.08
C LEU A 760 -9.88 -2.26 28.46
N ASN A 761 -10.36 -2.93 29.52
CA ASN A 761 -10.22 -2.44 30.89
C ASN A 761 -8.74 -2.21 31.22
N ARG A 762 -7.86 -3.17 30.93
CA ARG A 762 -6.41 -3.02 31.16
C ARG A 762 -5.80 -1.82 30.42
N ALA A 763 -6.13 -1.64 29.15
CA ALA A 763 -5.52 -0.62 28.29
C ALA A 763 -6.05 0.81 28.55
N LEU A 764 -7.31 0.96 28.96
CA LEU A 764 -7.94 2.26 29.23
C LEU A 764 -7.55 2.83 30.60
N LYS A 765 -7.31 4.13 30.67
CA LYS A 765 -7.22 4.86 31.94
C LYS A 765 -8.57 4.86 32.67
N THR A 766 -8.59 5.04 33.99
CA THR A 766 -9.84 5.29 34.72
C THR A 766 -10.55 6.52 34.14
N GLY A 767 -11.87 6.41 33.91
CA GLY A 767 -12.65 7.42 33.18
C GLY A 767 -12.50 7.36 31.65
N GLY A 768 -11.67 6.45 31.12
CA GLY A 768 -11.60 6.15 29.69
C GLY A 768 -12.93 5.62 29.16
N ARG A 769 -13.20 5.87 27.88
CA ARG A 769 -14.52 5.63 27.27
C ARG A 769 -14.44 4.64 26.11
N VAL A 770 -15.34 3.68 26.08
CA VAL A 770 -15.58 2.81 24.91
C VAL A 770 -16.83 3.30 24.19
N LEU A 771 -16.71 3.70 22.93
CA LEU A 771 -17.84 4.01 22.06
C LEU A 771 -18.15 2.77 21.21
N LEU A 772 -19.39 2.29 21.29
CA LEU A 772 -19.89 1.18 20.49
C LEU A 772 -21.25 1.50 19.89
N ARG A 773 -21.58 0.82 18.80
CA ARG A 773 -22.87 0.88 18.10
C ARG A 773 -23.39 -0.55 17.95
N SER A 774 -24.69 -0.74 17.96
CA SER A 774 -25.28 -2.08 17.88
C SER A 774 -26.51 -2.12 16.98
N SER A 775 -26.70 -3.25 16.31
CA SER A 775 -27.96 -3.59 15.64
C SER A 775 -29.11 -3.82 16.63
N GLY A 776 -28.82 -4.11 17.90
CA GLY A 776 -29.81 -4.26 18.97
C GLY A 776 -30.04 -2.97 19.76
N LEU A 777 -31.23 -2.79 20.31
CA LEU A 777 -31.57 -1.71 21.24
C LEU A 777 -31.00 -1.95 22.65
N SER A 778 -30.86 -3.22 23.04
CA SER A 778 -30.40 -3.69 24.34
C SER A 778 -29.40 -4.86 24.19
N PRO A 779 -28.16 -4.59 23.73
CA PRO A 779 -27.18 -5.64 23.49
C PRO A 779 -26.80 -6.42 24.75
N TRP A 780 -26.64 -7.74 24.65
CA TRP A 780 -26.33 -8.63 25.77
C TRP A 780 -24.99 -8.31 26.46
N TYR A 781 -23.98 -7.90 25.68
CA TYR A 781 -22.64 -7.61 26.16
C TYR A 781 -22.55 -6.33 27.01
N ILE A 782 -23.62 -5.51 27.09
CA ILE A 782 -23.66 -4.35 28.00
C ILE A 782 -23.56 -4.80 29.46
N LYS A 783 -24.22 -5.91 29.82
CA LYS A 783 -24.08 -6.51 31.16
C LYS A 783 -22.67 -7.05 31.40
N VAL A 784 -22.00 -7.49 30.35
CA VAL A 784 -20.60 -7.93 30.42
C VAL A 784 -19.68 -6.74 30.68
N PHE A 785 -19.91 -5.59 30.03
CA PHE A 785 -19.20 -4.35 30.36
C PHE A 785 -19.38 -3.94 31.82
N GLU A 786 -20.61 -4.00 32.35
CA GLU A 786 -20.90 -3.72 33.77
C GLU A 786 -20.13 -4.65 34.71
N ALA A 787 -20.18 -5.96 34.45
CA ALA A 787 -19.45 -6.96 35.22
C ALA A 787 -17.92 -6.80 35.17
N HIS A 788 -17.40 -6.09 34.15
CA HIS A 788 -15.97 -5.87 33.94
C HIS A 788 -15.51 -4.43 34.25
N GLY A 789 -16.21 -3.74 35.14
CA GLY A 789 -15.76 -2.46 35.70
C GLY A 789 -16.05 -1.24 34.82
N PHE A 790 -17.08 -1.30 33.98
CA PHE A 790 -17.55 -0.17 33.19
C PHE A 790 -18.96 0.27 33.60
N SER A 791 -19.24 1.56 33.50
CA SER A 791 -20.58 2.13 33.58
C SER A 791 -21.08 2.46 32.16
N PRO A 792 -21.97 1.64 31.58
CA PRO A 792 -22.54 1.90 30.26
C PRO A 792 -23.65 2.96 30.32
N LYS A 793 -23.67 3.82 29.30
CA LYS A 793 -24.74 4.78 29.07
C LYS A 793 -25.17 4.72 27.61
N ARG A 794 -26.46 4.48 27.37
CA ARG A 794 -27.04 4.63 26.03
C ARG A 794 -27.11 6.11 25.68
N VAL A 795 -26.40 6.51 24.63
CA VAL A 795 -26.31 7.89 24.16
C VAL A 795 -27.09 8.14 22.87
N GLY A 796 -27.53 7.08 22.21
CA GLY A 796 -28.47 7.14 21.09
C GLY A 796 -29.30 5.87 21.01
N ALA A 797 -30.56 6.01 20.58
CA ALA A 797 -31.45 4.90 20.30
C ALA A 797 -32.35 5.27 19.12
N ARG A 798 -32.52 4.35 18.19
CA ARG A 798 -33.44 4.48 17.06
C ARG A 798 -34.82 4.05 17.50
N THR A 799 -35.68 5.02 17.77
CA THR A 799 -37.12 4.76 17.96
C THR A 799 -37.83 4.75 16.61
N PRO A 800 -38.95 4.01 16.47
CA PRO A 800 -39.70 3.98 15.21
C PRO A 800 -40.06 5.39 14.74
N GLY A 801 -39.71 5.72 13.49
CA GLY A 801 -40.02 7.01 12.87
C GLY A 801 -39.00 8.13 13.12
N THR A 802 -37.92 7.89 13.85
CA THR A 802 -36.89 8.91 14.15
C THR A 802 -35.49 8.43 13.76
N CYS A 803 -34.63 9.33 13.30
CA CYS A 803 -33.22 9.03 13.07
C CYS A 803 -32.37 9.10 14.35
N ILE A 804 -31.53 8.08 14.59
CA ILE A 804 -30.45 8.17 15.60
C ILE A 804 -29.31 9.10 15.13
N ASP A 805 -29.02 9.05 13.83
CA ASP A 805 -28.03 9.87 13.13
C ASP A 805 -28.33 9.92 11.63
N ARG A 806 -27.51 10.60 10.82
CA ARG A 806 -27.74 10.72 9.37
C ARG A 806 -27.61 9.38 8.63
N VAL A 807 -26.94 8.40 9.21
CA VAL A 807 -26.83 7.07 8.62
C VAL A 807 -28.00 6.18 9.03
N ASN A 808 -28.42 6.25 10.29
CA ASN A 808 -29.51 5.51 10.88
C ASN A 808 -29.39 3.97 10.77
N MET A 809 -28.18 3.44 10.55
CA MET A 809 -27.96 2.01 10.32
C MET A 809 -28.10 1.17 11.59
N TYR A 810 -27.64 1.71 12.73
CA TYR A 810 -27.62 1.02 14.01
C TYR A 810 -28.85 1.36 14.86
N ALA A 811 -29.31 0.40 15.65
CA ALA A 811 -30.45 0.61 16.54
C ALA A 811 -30.07 1.36 17.82
N SER A 812 -28.84 1.21 18.31
CA SER A 812 -28.39 1.94 19.50
C SER A 812 -26.91 2.33 19.46
N CYS A 813 -26.56 3.35 20.25
CA CYS A 813 -25.20 3.81 20.46
C CYS A 813 -24.93 3.99 21.96
N TRP A 814 -23.78 3.50 22.42
CA TRP A 814 -23.43 3.42 23.83
C TRP A 814 -22.04 3.97 24.10
N ILE A 815 -21.89 4.60 25.26
CA ILE A 815 -20.58 4.95 25.85
C ILE A 815 -20.42 4.16 27.15
N CYS A 816 -19.45 3.26 27.19
CA CYS A 816 -19.08 2.52 28.39
C CYS A 816 -17.86 3.20 29.04
N THR A 817 -18.04 3.79 30.22
CA THR A 817 -16.97 4.53 30.91
C THR A 817 -16.32 3.63 31.96
N LYS A 818 -15.00 3.47 31.92
CA LYS A 818 -14.28 2.67 32.91
C LYS A 818 -14.35 3.32 34.29
N THR A 819 -14.92 2.62 35.26
CA THR A 819 -15.04 3.07 36.66
C THR A 819 -14.09 2.33 37.59
N GLU A 820 -13.80 1.06 37.30
CA GLU A 820 -13.02 0.20 38.17
C GLU A 820 -11.91 -0.53 37.41
N ASN A 821 -10.78 -0.78 38.08
CA ASN A 821 -9.73 -1.65 37.55
C ASN A 821 -10.04 -3.09 37.93
N LEU A 822 -9.91 -3.99 36.96
CA LEU A 822 -9.96 -5.42 37.25
C LEU A 822 -8.71 -5.87 38.02
N PRO A 823 -8.83 -6.85 38.92
CA PRO A 823 -7.67 -7.45 39.58
C PRO A 823 -6.72 -8.05 38.53
N PRO A 824 -5.41 -8.08 38.80
CA PRO A 824 -4.44 -8.67 37.88
C PRO A 824 -4.82 -10.14 37.60
N PRO A 825 -4.72 -10.60 36.34
CA PRO A 825 -5.14 -11.94 35.96
C PRO A 825 -4.37 -12.99 36.78
N THR A 826 -5.08 -13.95 37.36
CA THR A 826 -4.46 -15.15 37.94
C THR A 826 -3.95 -16.06 36.81
N PRO A 827 -2.88 -16.85 37.01
CA PRO A 827 -2.28 -17.69 35.97
C PRO A 827 -3.23 -18.69 35.28
N GLU A 828 -4.39 -18.96 35.88
CA GLU A 828 -5.44 -19.81 35.30
C GLU A 828 -6.25 -19.11 34.21
N MET A 829 -6.42 -17.77 34.28
CA MET A 829 -7.18 -16.99 33.29
C MET A 829 -6.47 -16.89 31.93
N ASP A 830 -5.13 -16.87 31.92
CA ASP A 830 -4.33 -16.80 30.69
C ASP A 830 -4.34 -18.13 29.91
N ARG A 831 -4.55 -19.27 30.59
CA ARG A 831 -4.64 -20.59 29.93
C ARG A 831 -5.93 -20.77 29.14
N ALA A 832 -7.04 -20.16 29.59
CA ALA A 832 -8.33 -20.25 28.91
C ALA A 832 -8.37 -19.43 27.60
N GLY A 833 -7.59 -18.35 27.48
CA GLY A 833 -7.56 -17.50 26.28
C GLY A 833 -6.61 -17.98 25.17
N GLY A 834 -5.73 -18.96 25.44
CA GLY A 834 -4.65 -19.37 24.54
C GLY A 834 -4.95 -20.56 23.64
N SER A 835 -6.07 -21.26 23.82
CA SER A 835 -6.26 -22.61 23.23
C SER A 835 -7.45 -22.78 22.28
N GLU A 836 -8.29 -21.77 22.03
CA GLU A 836 -9.50 -21.95 21.21
C GLU A 836 -9.63 -21.05 19.97
N ILE A 837 -8.59 -20.33 19.55
CA ILE A 837 -8.64 -19.48 18.33
C ILE A 837 -7.86 -20.15 17.18
N THR A 838 -8.23 -21.38 16.82
CA THR A 838 -7.78 -22.02 15.56
C THR A 838 -8.93 -22.54 14.70
N SER A 839 -10.18 -22.32 15.08
CA SER A 839 -11.33 -22.74 14.26
C SER A 839 -12.34 -21.61 14.04
N PHE A 840 -11.94 -20.56 13.32
CA PHE A 840 -12.89 -19.98 12.37
C PHE A 840 -12.94 -20.93 11.16
N SER A 841 -13.79 -21.94 11.28
CA SER A 841 -14.30 -22.68 10.14
C SER A 841 -15.15 -21.71 9.32
N LEU A 842 -14.56 -21.14 8.27
CA LEU A 842 -15.31 -20.66 7.11
C LEU A 842 -15.86 -21.84 6.32
#